data_AF-A0A7C9L8Y6-F1
#
_entry.id   AF-A0A7C9L8Y6-F1
#
_cell.length_a   1.000
_cell.length_b   1.000
_cell.length_c   1.000
_cell.angle_alpha   90.00
_cell.angle_beta   90.00
_cell.angle_gamma   90.00
#
_symmetry.space_group_name_H-M   'P 1'
#
loop_
_entity.id
_entity.type
_entity.pdbx_description
1 polymer ?
#
loop_
_entity_poly.entity_id
_entity_poly.type
_entity_poly.pdbx_seq_one_letter_code
_entity_poly.pdbx_strand_id
1 'polypeptide(L)'
;MVDMSRYNKLRINPDRYNYDLATNLPLRRTFWRIADKTVLFDNKTYCILAIDIENFHLINKWYGRETGDELLIEIGEALKSIDAGYGTISGYMGGDNFCVIFEENDDVINLIRKRISGIVNGYRGHDITRAYYGAYKTADKDITTGEMCDYAYGALEIAKQRPDKDIFWYDDSMAREQEAEAKLMPEICSAMDNGEFTFYLQPKCILQTGKIIGSEALVRWISPEKGFISPGQFIPLLEKNGFINKLDVYIWDKVCQTIRRWLDEGRTVLPISINVSRADIYSMDVVRILKGMIEKYNISTEYIEIEITESAYVENGSVIKDTEKAFKNAGFKILIDDFGSGYSSLNMLKDIDADVLKLDMKFLDLNPENNDKGVSIITAVLDMARQLDIPAIAEGIETDEQLKLLEILGCEYAQGYYYYRPMPISDYEKLVDDKDNVADKLIILKTRKNDKSYLKEITDYFWKIADVDLDTGAYHFIRRTDEPDYVMTPRPKTIAEYADRYIKYGVIHPDDVSLYKEAINLGRIKKQLDEGKERGTYQIRYNMDGTYKWYVFEVTKPTNYSEDNRRVLFTWKEADYQAGAREDAMDIIYNTFIKILRADFLHDRYEPIKSTQEDIIRDAGLSGSIKEYIDKYIDMGVVHPEDAGTYRDFANPDRVLEHFRNNKKSLRLIFRRLLDGEYKWMELVVSKSKDYSDEIPVFIYYLREVRYIYEDTMVSEIEKKKQMIYSQGK
;
A
#
# COMPACT_ATOMS: atom_id res chain seq x y z
N MET A 1 3.51 -78.67 43.48
CA MET A 1 3.15 -77.67 44.51
C MET A 1 3.88 -76.39 44.16
N VAL A 2 3.19 -75.44 43.54
CA VAL A 2 3.72 -74.08 43.35
C VAL A 2 3.31 -73.27 44.56
N ASP A 3 4.30 -72.67 45.22
CA ASP A 3 4.17 -71.95 46.48
C ASP A 3 3.30 -70.69 46.32
N MET A 4 2.05 -70.77 46.80
CA MET A 4 1.07 -69.68 46.80
C MET A 4 1.39 -68.56 47.81
N SER A 5 2.49 -68.64 48.58
CA SER A 5 2.86 -67.59 49.54
C SER A 5 3.40 -66.30 48.89
N ARG A 6 3.80 -66.34 47.61
CA ARG A 6 4.29 -65.14 46.89
C ARG A 6 3.22 -64.29 46.20
N TYR A 7 2.02 -64.82 45.94
CA TYR A 7 0.96 -64.06 45.26
C TYR A 7 0.14 -63.15 46.18
N ASN A 8 0.29 -63.28 47.51
CA ASN A 8 -0.46 -62.50 48.50
C ASN A 8 0.23 -61.22 49.00
N LYS A 9 1.28 -60.72 48.30
CA LYS A 9 2.02 -59.50 48.71
C LYS A 9 1.93 -58.30 47.76
N LEU A 10 1.10 -58.35 46.72
CA LEU A 10 0.78 -57.17 45.90
C LEU A 10 -0.72 -56.88 45.96
N ARG A 11 -1.19 -56.48 47.15
CA ARG A 11 -2.35 -55.59 47.25
C ARG A 11 -1.91 -54.26 46.62
N ILE A 12 -2.04 -54.14 45.30
CA ILE A 12 -1.93 -52.86 44.61
C ILE A 12 -3.07 -52.02 45.17
N ASN A 13 -2.73 -50.93 45.86
CA ASN A 13 -3.71 -50.01 46.42
C ASN A 13 -4.59 -49.50 45.26
N PRO A 14 -5.91 -49.76 45.25
CA PRO A 14 -6.82 -49.34 44.18
C PRO A 14 -6.77 -47.82 43.90
N ASP A 15 -6.28 -47.03 44.86
CA ASP A 15 -6.11 -45.59 44.75
C ASP A 15 -4.98 -45.15 43.80
N ARG A 16 -4.05 -46.04 43.38
CA ARG A 16 -2.92 -45.66 42.50
C ARG A 16 -3.33 -45.24 41.08
N TYR A 17 -4.51 -45.63 40.61
CA TYR A 17 -5.02 -45.23 39.28
C TYR A 17 -5.85 -43.94 39.32
N ASN A 18 -6.03 -43.36 40.50
CA ASN A 18 -6.87 -42.19 40.71
C ASN A 18 -6.06 -40.88 40.79
N TYR A 19 -4.74 -40.96 40.91
CA TYR A 19 -3.81 -39.84 41.05
C TYR A 19 -2.70 -39.95 40.01
N ASP A 20 -2.23 -38.81 39.53
CA ASP A 20 -1.08 -38.73 38.64
C ASP A 20 0.20 -39.12 39.39
N LEU A 21 1.12 -39.83 38.74
CA LEU A 21 2.31 -40.35 39.43
C LEU A 21 3.37 -39.28 39.68
N ALA A 22 3.45 -38.26 38.84
CA ALA A 22 4.46 -37.20 38.94
C ALA A 22 4.00 -36.12 39.91
N THR A 23 2.87 -35.49 39.63
CA THR A 23 2.31 -34.39 40.42
C THR A 23 1.63 -34.89 41.71
N ASN A 24 1.22 -36.17 41.75
CA ASN A 24 0.46 -36.78 42.83
C ASN A 24 -0.85 -36.02 43.14
N LEU A 25 -1.39 -35.31 42.15
CA LEU A 25 -2.72 -34.71 42.17
C LEU A 25 -3.78 -35.71 41.66
N PRO A 26 -5.05 -35.60 42.09
CA PRO A 26 -6.15 -36.37 41.54
C PRO A 26 -6.23 -36.22 40.01
N LEU A 27 -6.34 -37.34 39.28
CA LEU A 27 -6.65 -37.32 37.85
C LEU A 27 -8.09 -36.87 37.64
N ARG A 28 -8.38 -36.31 36.45
CA ARG A 28 -9.69 -35.75 36.04
C ARG A 28 -10.94 -36.39 36.68
N ARG A 29 -11.14 -37.71 36.51
CA ARG A 29 -12.32 -38.41 37.07
C ARG A 29 -12.37 -38.39 38.59
N THR A 30 -11.22 -38.50 39.24
CA THR A 30 -11.09 -38.46 40.70
C THR A 30 -11.32 -37.05 41.21
N PHE A 31 -10.74 -36.06 40.54
CA PHE A 31 -10.96 -34.64 40.84
C PHE A 31 -12.46 -34.31 40.81
N TRP A 32 -13.16 -34.60 39.70
CA TRP A 32 -14.61 -34.34 39.59
C TRP A 32 -15.40 -35.01 40.71
N ARG A 33 -15.12 -36.28 41.00
CA ARG A 33 -15.82 -37.01 42.07
C ARG A 33 -15.58 -36.42 43.46
N ILE A 34 -14.38 -35.90 43.75
CA ILE A 34 -14.06 -35.26 45.03
C ILE A 34 -14.74 -33.89 45.09
N ALA A 35 -14.63 -33.11 44.01
CA ALA A 35 -15.21 -31.78 43.88
C ALA A 35 -16.75 -31.81 43.95
N ASP A 36 -17.42 -32.67 43.20
CA ASP A 36 -18.88 -32.85 43.22
C ASP A 36 -19.38 -33.15 44.64
N LYS A 37 -18.64 -33.96 45.42
CA LYS A 37 -18.98 -34.24 46.82
C LYS A 37 -18.82 -33.05 47.76
N THR A 38 -18.02 -32.06 47.38
CA THR A 38 -17.79 -30.85 48.17
C THR A 38 -18.77 -29.74 47.75
N VAL A 39 -19.05 -29.63 46.45
CA VAL A 39 -19.90 -28.59 45.85
C VAL A 39 -21.39 -28.90 45.97
N LEU A 40 -21.82 -30.16 45.75
CA LEU A 40 -23.25 -30.52 45.65
C LEU A 40 -23.99 -30.54 47.00
N PHE A 41 -23.31 -30.31 48.13
CA PHE A 41 -23.88 -30.53 49.46
C PHE A 41 -23.83 -29.30 50.40
N ASP A 42 -23.36 -28.14 49.93
CA ASP A 42 -23.34 -26.89 50.71
C ASP A 42 -23.99 -25.73 49.93
N ASN A 43 -24.61 -24.76 50.61
CA ASN A 43 -25.28 -23.59 50.02
C ASN A 43 -24.29 -22.46 49.65
N LYS A 44 -23.04 -22.82 49.35
CA LYS A 44 -21.94 -21.88 49.11
C LYS A 44 -21.68 -21.68 47.64
N THR A 45 -21.09 -20.54 47.33
CA THR A 45 -20.60 -20.24 45.98
C THR A 45 -19.18 -20.75 45.84
N TYR A 46 -18.93 -21.50 44.77
CA TYR A 46 -17.61 -22.02 44.44
C TYR A 46 -17.08 -21.38 43.16
N CYS A 47 -15.77 -21.29 43.08
CA CYS A 47 -15.04 -20.92 41.89
C CYS A 47 -14.18 -22.10 41.45
N ILE A 48 -14.12 -22.33 40.15
CA ILE A 48 -13.16 -23.24 39.53
C ILE A 48 -12.19 -22.44 38.66
N LEU A 49 -10.92 -22.81 38.71
CA LEU A 49 -9.83 -22.17 37.99
C LEU A 49 -9.13 -23.25 37.16
N ALA A 50 -9.24 -23.16 35.84
CA ALA A 50 -8.44 -23.95 34.89
C ALA A 50 -7.10 -23.23 34.64
N ILE A 51 -6.02 -23.99 34.53
CA ILE A 51 -4.65 -23.50 34.40
C ILE A 51 -3.97 -24.24 33.25
N ASP A 52 -3.31 -23.49 32.36
CA ASP A 52 -2.51 -24.01 31.25
C ASP A 52 -1.19 -23.23 31.13
N ILE A 53 -0.12 -23.91 30.71
CA ILE A 53 1.22 -23.36 30.62
C ILE A 53 1.56 -23.12 29.15
N GLU A 54 1.65 -21.85 28.77
CA GLU A 54 1.95 -21.46 27.40
C GLU A 54 3.27 -22.08 26.91
N ASN A 55 3.24 -22.62 25.70
CA ASN A 55 4.42 -23.17 25.03
C ASN A 55 5.16 -24.27 25.81
N PHE A 56 4.47 -25.02 26.70
CA PHE A 56 5.08 -26.13 27.45
C PHE A 56 5.79 -27.17 26.57
N HIS A 57 5.25 -27.42 25.36
CA HIS A 57 5.89 -28.31 24.39
C HIS A 57 7.29 -27.82 23.94
N LEU A 58 7.57 -26.51 23.96
CA LEU A 58 8.89 -25.95 23.68
C LEU A 58 9.89 -26.24 24.81
N ILE A 59 9.43 -26.21 26.07
CA ILE A 59 10.25 -26.61 27.23
C ILE A 59 10.71 -28.07 27.04
N ASN A 60 9.77 -28.96 26.72
CA ASN A 60 10.09 -30.36 26.43
C ASN A 60 11.07 -30.52 25.25
N LYS A 61 10.93 -29.69 24.21
CA LYS A 61 11.76 -29.76 23.01
C LYS A 61 13.19 -29.26 23.25
N TRP A 62 13.36 -28.19 24.01
CA TRP A 62 14.68 -27.56 24.21
C TRP A 62 15.45 -28.16 25.37
N TYR A 63 14.75 -28.59 26.41
CA TYR A 63 15.34 -29.00 27.67
C TYR A 63 15.13 -30.48 28.00
N GLY A 64 14.33 -31.19 27.19
CA GLY A 64 14.01 -32.58 27.40
C GLY A 64 12.79 -32.78 28.30
N ARG A 65 12.19 -33.98 28.21
CA ARG A 65 10.96 -34.33 28.92
C ARG A 65 11.12 -34.33 30.44
N GLU A 66 12.27 -34.73 30.96
CA GLU A 66 12.54 -34.71 32.41
C GLU A 66 12.39 -33.31 32.99
N THR A 67 12.80 -32.28 32.24
CA THR A 67 12.64 -30.88 32.64
C THR A 67 11.18 -30.44 32.63
N GLY A 68 10.40 -30.88 31.63
CA GLY A 68 8.96 -30.63 31.62
C GLY A 68 8.27 -31.28 32.81
N ASP A 69 8.65 -32.53 33.13
CA ASP A 69 8.13 -33.27 34.27
C ASP A 69 8.47 -32.57 35.61
N GLU A 70 9.69 -32.06 35.78
CA GLU A 70 10.09 -31.25 36.95
C GLU A 70 9.19 -30.04 37.15
N LEU A 71 8.91 -29.27 36.10
CA LEU A 71 8.01 -28.12 36.17
C LEU A 71 6.59 -28.52 36.59
N LEU A 72 6.05 -29.60 36.03
CA LEU A 72 4.73 -30.12 36.40
C LEU A 72 4.69 -30.57 37.86
N ILE A 73 5.76 -31.20 38.35
CA ILE A 73 5.90 -31.61 39.76
C ILE A 73 5.89 -30.39 40.69
N GLU A 74 6.67 -29.35 40.39
CA GLU A 74 6.71 -28.13 41.21
C GLU A 74 5.35 -27.43 41.29
N ILE A 75 4.62 -27.37 40.17
CA ILE A 75 3.24 -26.85 40.12
C ILE A 75 2.31 -27.72 40.97
N GLY A 76 2.41 -29.05 40.84
CA GLY A 76 1.63 -29.99 41.64
C GLY A 76 1.86 -29.85 43.15
N GLU A 77 3.12 -29.65 43.57
CA GLU A 77 3.48 -29.40 44.97
C GLU A 77 2.96 -28.06 45.48
N ALA A 78 3.04 -27.01 44.66
CA ALA A 78 2.52 -25.69 45.00
C ALA A 78 1.00 -25.74 45.21
N LEU A 79 0.27 -26.41 44.31
CA LEU A 79 -1.19 -26.58 44.41
C LEU A 79 -1.60 -27.36 45.66
N LYS A 80 -0.90 -28.46 45.98
CA LYS A 80 -1.15 -29.20 47.23
C LYS A 80 -0.89 -28.40 48.49
N SER A 81 0.14 -27.57 48.49
CA SER A 81 0.43 -26.69 49.61
C SER A 81 -0.71 -25.69 49.83
N ILE A 82 -1.37 -25.25 48.76
CA ILE A 82 -2.55 -24.38 48.82
C ILE A 82 -3.78 -25.17 49.30
N ASP A 83 -4.00 -26.39 48.77
CA ASP A 83 -5.08 -27.28 49.20
C ASP A 83 -5.10 -27.49 50.72
N ALA A 84 -3.93 -27.74 51.31
CA ALA A 84 -3.81 -27.96 52.76
C ALA A 84 -4.11 -26.71 53.62
N GLY A 85 -3.87 -25.50 53.09
CA GLY A 85 -4.01 -24.25 53.83
C GLY A 85 -5.35 -23.54 53.67
N TYR A 86 -6.00 -23.73 52.51
CA TYR A 86 -7.16 -22.93 52.10
C TYR A 86 -8.39 -23.78 51.78
N GLY A 87 -8.31 -25.11 51.93
CA GLY A 87 -9.42 -26.01 51.64
C GLY A 87 -9.75 -26.10 50.16
N THR A 88 -8.80 -25.74 49.29
CA THR A 88 -8.92 -25.93 47.85
C THR A 88 -8.78 -27.40 47.49
N ILE A 89 -9.32 -27.78 46.34
CA ILE A 89 -9.16 -29.12 45.77
C ILE A 89 -8.52 -28.93 44.40
N SER A 90 -7.30 -29.42 44.23
CA SER A 90 -6.58 -29.36 42.96
C SER A 90 -6.63 -30.69 42.22
N GLY A 91 -6.56 -30.66 40.90
CA GLY A 91 -6.56 -31.84 40.03
C GLY A 91 -5.68 -31.65 38.80
N TYR A 92 -5.13 -32.76 38.30
CA TYR A 92 -4.33 -32.79 37.08
C TYR A 92 -5.15 -33.38 35.92
N MET A 93 -5.26 -32.62 34.82
CA MET A 93 -6.11 -32.95 33.68
C MET A 93 -5.34 -33.58 32.51
N GLY A 94 -4.01 -33.55 32.55
CA GLY A 94 -3.11 -34.14 31.56
C GLY A 94 -2.34 -33.07 30.78
N GLY A 95 -1.14 -33.44 30.29
CA GLY A 95 -0.23 -32.50 29.64
C GLY A 95 0.25 -31.43 30.61
N ASP A 96 -0.08 -30.18 30.33
CA ASP A 96 0.20 -28.97 31.09
C ASP A 96 -1.05 -28.39 31.78
N ASN A 97 -2.14 -29.16 31.83
CA ASN A 97 -3.44 -28.69 32.30
C ASN A 97 -3.74 -29.09 33.75
N PHE A 98 -4.14 -28.09 34.56
CA PHE A 98 -4.58 -28.26 35.95
C PHE A 98 -5.94 -27.60 36.19
N CYS A 99 -6.67 -28.06 37.19
CA CYS A 99 -7.85 -27.36 37.71
C CYS A 99 -7.81 -27.26 39.23
N VAL A 100 -8.34 -26.16 39.77
CA VAL A 100 -8.49 -25.94 41.21
C VAL A 100 -9.91 -25.48 41.48
N ILE A 101 -10.60 -26.09 42.44
CA ILE A 101 -11.92 -25.66 42.90
C ILE A 101 -11.86 -25.24 44.38
N PHE A 102 -12.53 -24.14 44.72
CA PHE A 102 -12.49 -23.52 46.03
C PHE A 102 -13.73 -22.66 46.28
N GLU A 103 -14.07 -22.44 47.55
CA GLU A 103 -15.12 -21.49 47.93
C GLU A 103 -14.73 -20.07 47.49
N GLU A 104 -15.68 -19.29 46.97
CA GLU A 104 -15.43 -17.96 46.40
C GLU A 104 -14.55 -17.10 47.32
N ASN A 105 -13.32 -16.85 46.87
CA ASN A 105 -12.34 -16.06 47.60
C ASN A 105 -11.27 -15.50 46.66
N ASP A 106 -11.27 -14.19 46.45
CA ASP A 106 -10.31 -13.50 45.58
C ASP A 106 -8.85 -13.63 46.05
N ASP A 107 -8.62 -13.75 47.37
CA ASP A 107 -7.27 -13.93 47.91
C ASP A 107 -6.68 -15.28 47.49
N VAL A 108 -7.51 -16.32 47.40
CA VAL A 108 -7.10 -17.66 46.95
C VAL A 108 -6.72 -17.63 45.47
N ILE A 109 -7.50 -16.93 44.64
CA ILE A 109 -7.19 -16.76 43.21
C ILE A 109 -5.86 -16.06 43.02
N ASN A 110 -5.66 -14.94 43.72
CA ASN A 110 -4.43 -14.17 43.64
C ASN A 110 -3.23 -14.95 44.18
N LEU A 111 -3.42 -15.77 45.22
CA LEU A 111 -2.39 -16.65 45.75
C LEU A 111 -1.96 -17.71 44.73
N ILE A 112 -2.92 -18.41 44.12
CA ILE A 112 -2.66 -19.43 43.09
C ILE A 112 -1.91 -18.77 41.92
N ARG A 113 -2.45 -17.67 41.38
CA ARG A 113 -1.84 -16.94 40.26
C ARG A 113 -0.41 -16.52 40.57
N LYS A 114 -0.19 -15.88 41.72
CA LYS A 114 1.15 -15.42 42.13
C LYS A 114 2.13 -16.58 42.26
N ARG A 115 1.69 -17.71 42.83
CA ARG A 115 2.58 -18.84 43.10
C ARG A 115 2.92 -19.61 41.83
N ILE A 116 1.94 -19.89 40.97
CA ILE A 116 2.14 -20.60 39.72
C ILE A 116 2.91 -19.74 38.71
N SER A 117 2.52 -18.47 38.52
CA SER A 117 3.27 -17.57 37.64
C SER A 117 4.70 -17.33 38.13
N GLY A 118 4.95 -17.34 39.44
CA GLY A 118 6.31 -17.27 40.00
C GLY A 118 7.18 -18.48 39.63
N ILE A 119 6.59 -19.69 39.63
CA ILE A 119 7.27 -20.92 39.21
C ILE A 119 7.55 -20.87 37.70
N VAL A 120 6.51 -20.60 36.90
CA VAL A 120 6.59 -20.62 35.42
C VAL A 120 7.53 -19.54 34.89
N ASN A 121 7.42 -18.29 35.35
CA ASN A 121 8.27 -17.19 34.89
C ASN A 121 9.72 -17.33 35.38
N GLY A 122 9.94 -18.01 36.52
CA GLY A 122 11.26 -18.29 37.06
C GLY A 122 11.99 -19.45 36.37
N TYR A 123 11.29 -20.20 35.52
CA TYR A 123 11.80 -21.46 35.02
C TYR A 123 12.80 -21.26 33.87
N ARG A 124 14.09 -21.38 34.20
CA ARG A 124 15.24 -21.32 33.28
C ARG A 124 15.39 -20.02 32.47
N GLY A 125 14.83 -18.91 32.96
CA GLY A 125 15.19 -17.55 32.57
C GLY A 125 14.69 -17.09 31.19
N HIS A 126 13.59 -17.66 30.69
CA HIS A 126 12.95 -17.19 29.47
C HIS A 126 11.60 -16.52 29.75
N ASP A 127 11.41 -15.31 29.22
CA ASP A 127 10.14 -14.57 29.25
C ASP A 127 9.07 -15.11 28.28
N ILE A 128 9.26 -16.31 27.70
CA ILE A 128 8.42 -16.85 26.60
C ILE A 128 7.34 -17.83 27.07
N THR A 129 7.32 -18.18 28.34
CA THR A 129 6.33 -19.11 28.93
C THR A 129 5.63 -18.44 30.08
N ARG A 130 4.30 -18.43 30.03
CA ARG A 130 3.41 -17.82 31.04
C ARG A 130 2.30 -18.80 31.38
N ALA A 131 1.77 -18.72 32.60
CA ALA A 131 0.55 -19.43 32.97
C ALA A 131 -0.69 -18.61 32.61
N TYR A 132 -1.64 -19.24 31.92
CA TYR A 132 -2.98 -18.70 31.69
C TYR A 132 -3.99 -19.35 32.62
N TYR A 133 -5.06 -18.59 32.91
CA TYR A 133 -6.09 -18.96 33.86
C TYR A 133 -7.48 -18.69 33.28
N GLY A 134 -8.36 -19.68 33.37
CA GLY A 134 -9.78 -19.53 33.07
C GLY A 134 -10.60 -19.78 34.32
N ALA A 135 -11.49 -18.86 34.68
CA ALA A 135 -12.25 -18.94 35.92
C ALA A 135 -13.75 -19.05 35.65
N TYR A 136 -14.45 -19.92 36.38
CA TYR A 136 -15.91 -19.98 36.40
C TYR A 136 -16.42 -19.92 37.84
N LYS A 137 -17.49 -19.16 38.06
CA LYS A 137 -18.17 -19.00 39.34
C LYS A 137 -19.52 -19.70 39.27
N THR A 138 -19.82 -20.57 40.23
CA THR A 138 -21.11 -21.29 40.28
C THR A 138 -22.26 -20.30 40.38
N ALA A 139 -23.14 -20.29 39.37
CA ALA A 139 -24.38 -19.52 39.37
C ALA A 139 -25.62 -20.39 39.64
N ASP A 140 -25.57 -21.68 39.28
CA ASP A 140 -26.66 -22.65 39.42
C ASP A 140 -26.25 -23.81 40.35
N LYS A 141 -27.21 -24.38 41.08
CA LYS A 141 -26.97 -25.47 42.04
C LYS A 141 -26.93 -26.85 41.40
N ASP A 142 -27.46 -26.98 40.19
CA ASP A 142 -27.58 -28.25 39.47
C ASP A 142 -26.41 -28.52 38.51
N ILE A 143 -25.38 -27.66 38.50
CA ILE A 143 -24.20 -27.81 37.65
C ILE A 143 -23.20 -28.81 38.22
N THR A 144 -22.67 -29.69 37.37
CA THR A 144 -21.61 -30.65 37.74
C THR A 144 -20.23 -30.00 37.67
N THR A 145 -19.25 -30.54 38.41
CA THR A 145 -17.84 -30.07 38.31
C THR A 145 -17.32 -30.24 36.88
N GLY A 146 -17.78 -31.25 36.14
CA GLY A 146 -17.43 -31.42 34.73
C GLY A 146 -17.84 -30.22 33.88
N GLU A 147 -19.09 -29.77 34.00
CA GLU A 147 -19.59 -28.58 33.30
C GLU A 147 -18.88 -27.30 33.76
N MET A 148 -18.59 -27.18 35.06
CA MET A 148 -17.79 -26.06 35.58
C MET A 148 -16.39 -26.03 34.96
N CYS A 149 -15.73 -27.19 34.82
CA CYS A 149 -14.45 -27.32 34.13
C CYS A 149 -14.57 -26.85 32.68
N ASP A 150 -15.60 -27.28 31.96
CA ASP A 150 -15.80 -26.91 30.55
C ASP A 150 -15.94 -25.39 30.38
N TYR A 151 -16.68 -24.72 31.27
CA TYR A 151 -16.79 -23.26 31.29
C TYR A 151 -15.46 -22.57 31.63
N ALA A 152 -14.73 -23.08 32.63
CA ALA A 152 -13.41 -22.55 32.97
C ALA A 152 -12.41 -22.72 31.82
N TYR A 153 -12.44 -23.84 31.10
CA TYR A 153 -11.63 -24.04 29.90
C TYR A 153 -12.04 -23.11 28.75
N GLY A 154 -13.34 -22.86 28.56
CA GLY A 154 -13.80 -21.85 27.61
C GLY A 154 -13.23 -20.46 27.90
N ALA A 155 -13.18 -20.07 29.18
CA ALA A 155 -12.55 -18.81 29.60
C ALA A 155 -11.02 -18.82 29.43
N LEU A 156 -10.38 -19.96 29.68
CA LEU A 156 -8.93 -20.12 29.52
C LEU A 156 -8.48 -19.89 28.08
N GLU A 157 -9.23 -20.39 27.09
CA GLU A 157 -8.92 -20.18 25.67
C GLU A 157 -9.04 -18.72 25.24
N ILE A 158 -9.95 -17.94 25.85
CA ILE A 158 -10.01 -16.48 25.62
C ILE A 158 -8.81 -15.80 26.28
N ALA A 159 -8.40 -16.23 27.48
CA ALA A 159 -7.22 -15.68 28.14
C ALA A 159 -5.95 -15.82 27.27
N LYS A 160 -5.76 -16.99 26.62
CA LYS A 160 -4.64 -17.24 25.70
C LYS A 160 -4.60 -16.32 24.48
N GLN A 161 -5.75 -15.78 24.06
CA GLN A 161 -5.85 -14.85 22.92
C GLN A 161 -5.55 -13.40 23.32
N ARG A 162 -5.46 -13.09 24.62
CA ARG A 162 -5.29 -11.74 25.14
C ARG A 162 -3.91 -11.53 25.77
N PRO A 163 -2.97 -10.86 25.08
CA PRO A 163 -1.63 -10.65 25.62
C PRO A 163 -1.61 -9.77 26.88
N ASP A 164 -2.63 -8.95 27.10
CA ASP A 164 -2.75 -8.05 28.25
C ASP A 164 -3.26 -8.74 29.53
N LYS A 165 -3.85 -9.94 29.44
CA LYS A 165 -4.50 -10.62 30.58
C LYS A 165 -4.10 -12.09 30.65
N ASP A 166 -3.66 -12.54 31.82
CA ASP A 166 -3.45 -13.97 32.09
C ASP A 166 -4.68 -14.68 32.64
N ILE A 167 -5.71 -13.96 33.10
CA ILE A 167 -6.94 -14.53 33.62
C ILE A 167 -8.16 -13.98 32.88
N PHE A 168 -9.10 -14.88 32.56
CA PHE A 168 -10.42 -14.52 32.04
C PHE A 168 -11.51 -15.23 32.85
N TRP A 169 -12.61 -14.54 33.11
CA TRP A 169 -13.77 -15.09 33.79
C TRP A 169 -14.83 -15.46 32.77
N TYR A 170 -15.40 -16.64 32.93
CA TYR A 170 -16.54 -17.08 32.17
C TYR A 170 -17.77 -16.26 32.54
N ASP A 171 -18.49 -15.81 31.52
CA ASP A 171 -19.82 -15.25 31.66
C ASP A 171 -20.79 -15.95 30.70
N ASP A 172 -22.10 -15.82 30.96
CA ASP A 172 -23.14 -16.46 30.15
C ASP A 172 -23.15 -15.97 28.69
N SER A 173 -22.49 -14.85 28.37
CA SER A 173 -22.37 -14.38 26.99
C SER A 173 -21.41 -15.26 26.18
N MET A 174 -20.39 -15.83 26.83
CA MET A 174 -19.45 -16.79 26.21
C MET A 174 -20.13 -18.13 25.85
N ALA A 175 -21.05 -18.63 26.68
CA ALA A 175 -21.87 -19.81 26.37
C ALA A 175 -22.68 -19.59 25.10
N ARG A 176 -23.35 -18.45 25.05
CA ARG A 176 -24.21 -18.06 23.94
C ARG A 176 -23.42 -17.83 22.67
N GLU A 177 -22.21 -17.29 22.77
CA GLU A 177 -21.30 -17.13 21.65
C GLU A 177 -20.87 -18.50 21.11
N GLN A 178 -20.36 -19.40 21.96
CA GLN A 178 -19.99 -20.77 21.53
C GLN A 178 -21.17 -21.56 20.94
N GLU A 179 -22.36 -21.46 21.54
CA GLU A 179 -23.56 -22.11 21.01
C GLU A 179 -24.01 -21.50 19.67
N ALA A 180 -23.89 -20.18 19.53
CA ALA A 180 -24.14 -19.49 18.27
C ALA A 180 -23.13 -19.90 17.19
N GLU A 181 -21.85 -19.99 17.52
CA GLU A 181 -20.79 -20.49 16.61
C GLU A 181 -21.07 -21.93 16.15
N ALA A 182 -21.43 -22.83 17.09
CA ALA A 182 -21.72 -24.23 16.81
C ALA A 182 -22.96 -24.43 15.92
N LYS A 183 -23.96 -23.54 16.03
CA LYS A 183 -25.13 -23.54 15.15
C LYS A 183 -24.84 -22.90 13.79
N LEU A 184 -24.01 -21.86 13.74
CA LEU A 184 -23.76 -21.08 12.53
C LEU A 184 -22.84 -21.82 11.55
N MET A 185 -21.89 -22.64 12.01
CA MET A 185 -20.95 -23.36 11.13
C MET A 185 -21.64 -24.33 10.13
N PRO A 186 -22.56 -25.22 10.56
CA PRO A 186 -23.34 -26.03 9.63
C PRO A 186 -24.17 -25.20 8.65
N GLU A 187 -24.75 -24.09 9.11
CA GLU A 187 -25.53 -23.18 8.28
C GLU A 187 -24.67 -22.54 7.19
N ILE A 188 -23.46 -22.06 7.51
CA ILE A 188 -22.53 -21.46 6.54
C ILE A 188 -22.16 -22.48 5.45
N CYS A 189 -21.87 -23.72 5.82
CA CYS A 189 -21.55 -24.77 4.84
C CYS A 189 -22.72 -25.03 3.89
N SER A 190 -23.94 -25.19 4.42
CA SER A 190 -25.14 -25.36 3.60
C SER A 190 -25.42 -24.13 2.73
N ALA A 191 -25.22 -22.93 3.26
CA ALA A 191 -25.47 -21.68 2.54
C ALA A 191 -24.53 -21.49 1.34
N MET A 192 -23.27 -21.96 1.43
CA MET A 192 -22.37 -21.99 0.27
C MET A 192 -22.87 -22.94 -0.82
N ASP A 193 -23.31 -24.15 -0.45
CA ASP A 193 -23.83 -25.13 -1.42
C ASP A 193 -25.15 -24.66 -2.07
N ASN A 194 -25.99 -23.94 -1.32
CA ASN A 194 -27.25 -23.37 -1.79
C ASN A 194 -27.11 -22.07 -2.60
N GLY A 195 -25.90 -21.52 -2.69
CA GLY A 195 -25.65 -20.27 -3.43
C GLY A 195 -26.14 -19.00 -2.73
N GLU A 196 -26.26 -19.02 -1.40
CA GLU A 196 -26.73 -17.88 -0.58
C GLU A 196 -25.67 -16.80 -0.37
N PHE A 197 -24.40 -17.14 -0.60
CA PHE A 197 -23.31 -16.18 -0.61
C PHE A 197 -23.20 -15.51 -1.98
N THR A 198 -23.08 -14.18 -1.94
CA THR A 198 -22.84 -13.31 -3.08
C THR A 198 -21.81 -12.25 -2.69
N PHE A 199 -21.50 -11.33 -3.60
CA PHE A 199 -20.68 -10.16 -3.30
C PHE A 199 -21.40 -8.90 -3.76
N TYR A 200 -21.21 -7.85 -2.98
CA TYR A 200 -21.55 -6.48 -3.38
C TYR A 200 -20.29 -5.83 -3.92
N LEU A 201 -20.47 -4.85 -4.79
CA LEU A 201 -19.39 -4.08 -5.36
C LEU A 201 -19.38 -2.69 -4.74
N GLN A 202 -18.24 -2.26 -4.23
CA GLN A 202 -18.03 -0.88 -3.83
C GLN A 202 -17.13 -0.19 -4.85
N PRO A 203 -17.62 0.82 -5.59
CA PRO A 203 -16.81 1.54 -6.56
C PRO A 203 -15.61 2.25 -5.94
N LYS A 204 -14.49 2.19 -6.66
CA LYS A 204 -13.28 3.00 -6.46
C LYS A 204 -13.32 4.16 -7.45
N CYS A 205 -13.08 5.38 -7.00
CA CYS A 205 -13.24 6.59 -7.79
C CYS A 205 -11.96 7.41 -7.89
N ILE A 206 -11.81 8.13 -9.00
CA ILE A 206 -10.86 9.25 -9.08
C ILE A 206 -11.34 10.33 -8.14
N LEU A 207 -10.49 10.75 -7.20
CA LEU A 207 -10.87 11.69 -6.15
C LEU A 207 -11.40 13.01 -6.74
N GLN A 208 -10.73 13.55 -7.76
CA GLN A 208 -11.06 14.86 -8.34
C GLN A 208 -12.35 14.86 -9.19
N THR A 209 -12.71 13.72 -9.80
CA THR A 209 -13.80 13.67 -10.79
C THR A 209 -14.98 12.84 -10.34
N GLY A 210 -14.82 12.02 -9.30
CA GLY A 210 -15.80 11.02 -8.88
C GLY A 210 -15.98 9.86 -9.87
N LYS A 211 -15.26 9.84 -10.99
CA LYS A 211 -15.39 8.80 -12.00
C LYS A 211 -14.86 7.46 -11.51
N ILE A 212 -15.59 6.39 -11.80
CA ILE A 212 -15.32 5.04 -11.34
C ILE A 212 -14.16 4.44 -12.14
N ILE A 213 -13.19 3.87 -11.45
CA ILE A 213 -11.99 3.23 -12.03
C ILE A 213 -11.98 1.72 -11.85
N GLY A 214 -12.78 1.20 -10.94
CA GLY A 214 -12.82 -0.19 -10.52
C GLY A 214 -13.75 -0.35 -9.33
N SER A 215 -13.73 -1.52 -8.70
CA SER A 215 -14.54 -1.77 -7.51
C SER A 215 -13.94 -2.86 -6.63
N GLU A 216 -14.29 -2.86 -5.35
CA GLU A 216 -13.97 -3.94 -4.43
C GLU A 216 -15.14 -4.92 -4.30
N ALA A 217 -14.85 -6.22 -4.36
CA ALA A 217 -15.83 -7.27 -4.10
C ALA A 217 -15.91 -7.57 -2.60
N LEU A 218 -17.05 -7.23 -2.01
CA LEU A 218 -17.32 -7.39 -0.59
C LEU A 218 -18.37 -8.48 -0.37
N VAL A 219 -17.98 -9.56 0.31
CA VAL A 219 -18.84 -10.73 0.54
C VAL A 219 -20.11 -10.34 1.28
N ARG A 220 -21.25 -10.90 0.88
CA ARG A 220 -22.57 -10.78 1.52
C ARG A 220 -23.24 -12.14 1.61
N TRP A 221 -23.88 -12.40 2.74
CA TRP A 221 -24.72 -13.59 2.91
C TRP A 221 -26.19 -13.18 2.92
N ILE A 222 -26.92 -13.65 1.91
CA ILE A 222 -28.36 -13.41 1.76
C ILE A 222 -29.08 -14.74 2.00
N SER A 223 -29.53 -14.94 3.23
CA SER A 223 -30.31 -16.12 3.60
C SER A 223 -31.78 -15.95 3.17
N PRO A 224 -32.40 -16.95 2.53
CA PRO A 224 -33.83 -16.93 2.22
C PRO A 224 -34.72 -16.78 3.46
N GLU A 225 -34.28 -17.33 4.61
CA GLU A 225 -35.05 -17.32 5.86
C GLU A 225 -34.73 -16.11 6.73
N LYS A 226 -33.43 -15.76 6.86
CA LYS A 226 -32.95 -14.73 7.79
C LYS A 226 -32.70 -13.36 7.14
N GLY A 227 -32.78 -13.28 5.81
CA GLY A 227 -32.45 -12.07 5.07
C GLY A 227 -30.94 -11.80 5.06
N PHE A 228 -30.55 -10.53 5.14
CA PHE A 228 -29.14 -10.11 5.12
C PHE A 228 -28.43 -10.45 6.44
N ILE A 229 -27.34 -11.20 6.35
CA ILE A 229 -26.47 -11.52 7.49
C ILE A 229 -25.15 -10.75 7.31
N SER A 230 -24.73 -10.04 8.37
CA SER A 230 -23.56 -9.17 8.31
C SER A 230 -22.26 -9.97 8.22
N PRO A 231 -21.30 -9.57 7.37
CA PRO A 231 -19.95 -10.17 7.33
C PRO A 231 -19.26 -10.26 8.70
N GLY A 232 -19.46 -9.26 9.56
CA GLY A 232 -18.90 -9.27 10.91
C GLY A 232 -19.42 -10.39 11.82
N GLN A 233 -20.50 -11.10 11.44
CA GLN A 233 -21.04 -12.24 12.19
C GLN A 233 -20.43 -13.58 11.76
N PHE A 234 -19.97 -13.72 10.51
CA PHE A 234 -19.52 -15.01 9.96
C PHE A 234 -18.04 -15.03 9.54
N ILE A 235 -17.44 -13.89 9.14
CA ILE A 235 -16.02 -13.85 8.77
C ILE A 235 -15.11 -14.23 9.95
N PRO A 236 -15.24 -13.62 11.15
CA PRO A 236 -14.38 -13.98 12.29
C PRO A 236 -14.49 -15.46 12.67
N LEU A 237 -15.69 -16.02 12.53
CA LEU A 237 -15.95 -17.43 12.80
C LEU A 237 -15.25 -18.35 11.78
N LEU A 238 -15.30 -17.99 10.50
CA LEU A 238 -14.64 -18.73 9.43
C LEU A 238 -13.12 -18.64 9.53
N GLU A 239 -12.58 -17.49 9.92
CA GLU A 239 -11.14 -17.30 10.17
C GLU A 239 -10.68 -18.18 11.35
N LYS A 240 -11.40 -18.12 12.47
CA LYS A 240 -11.11 -18.91 13.69
C LYS A 240 -11.09 -20.42 13.43
N ASN A 241 -11.98 -20.92 12.57
CA ASN A 241 -12.07 -22.35 12.24
C ASN A 241 -11.30 -22.74 10.96
N GLY A 242 -10.61 -21.80 10.30
CA GLY A 242 -9.84 -22.06 9.08
C GLY A 242 -10.66 -22.42 7.84
N PHE A 243 -11.94 -22.05 7.80
CA PHE A 243 -12.84 -22.27 6.66
C PHE A 243 -13.01 -21.04 5.75
N ILE A 244 -12.44 -19.88 6.13
CA ILE A 244 -12.49 -18.64 5.34
C ILE A 244 -12.05 -18.86 3.88
N ASN A 245 -11.03 -19.71 3.74
CA ASN A 245 -10.43 -20.08 2.48
C ASN A 245 -11.39 -20.75 1.47
N LYS A 246 -12.40 -21.48 1.94
CA LYS A 246 -13.45 -22.05 1.07
C LYS A 246 -14.40 -20.97 0.58
N LEU A 247 -14.74 -20.03 1.45
CA LEU A 247 -15.61 -18.91 1.10
C LEU A 247 -14.92 -18.00 0.09
N ASP A 248 -13.64 -17.70 0.28
CA ASP A 248 -12.86 -16.85 -0.63
C ASP A 248 -12.78 -17.48 -2.02
N VAL A 249 -12.42 -18.76 -2.13
CA VAL A 249 -12.42 -19.48 -3.42
C VAL A 249 -13.80 -19.47 -4.08
N TYR A 250 -14.88 -19.65 -3.30
CA TYR A 250 -16.24 -19.58 -3.82
C TYR A 250 -16.56 -18.18 -4.38
N ILE A 251 -16.17 -17.12 -3.67
CA ILE A 251 -16.40 -15.73 -4.09
C ILE A 251 -15.54 -15.37 -5.31
N TRP A 252 -14.26 -15.75 -5.34
CA TRP A 252 -13.38 -15.53 -6.50
C TRP A 252 -13.95 -16.18 -7.77
N ASP A 253 -14.48 -17.40 -7.67
CA ASP A 253 -15.14 -18.08 -8.78
C ASP A 253 -16.38 -17.31 -9.26
N LYS A 254 -17.21 -16.79 -8.34
CA LYS A 254 -18.36 -15.94 -8.66
C LYS A 254 -17.98 -14.59 -9.30
N VAL A 255 -16.90 -13.97 -8.84
CA VAL A 255 -16.36 -12.73 -9.45
C VAL A 255 -15.91 -13.02 -10.88
N CYS A 256 -15.14 -14.09 -11.12
CA CYS A 256 -14.69 -14.46 -12.46
C CYS A 256 -15.86 -14.81 -13.40
N GLN A 257 -16.88 -15.53 -12.91
CA GLN A 257 -18.12 -15.78 -13.65
C GLN A 257 -18.81 -14.48 -14.05
N THR A 258 -18.89 -13.51 -13.14
CA THR A 258 -19.55 -12.23 -13.38
C THR A 258 -18.81 -11.40 -14.42
N ILE A 259 -17.49 -11.32 -14.33
CA ILE A 259 -16.64 -10.64 -15.33
C ILE A 259 -16.82 -11.28 -16.71
N ARG A 260 -16.80 -12.62 -16.80
CA ARG A 260 -17.03 -13.33 -18.07
C ARG A 260 -18.39 -12.99 -18.67
N ARG A 261 -19.44 -13.01 -17.85
CA ARG A 261 -20.79 -12.64 -18.28
C ARG A 261 -20.83 -11.21 -18.83
N TRP A 262 -20.21 -10.25 -18.16
CA TRP A 262 -20.16 -8.88 -18.66
C TRP A 262 -19.43 -8.74 -20.00
N LEU A 263 -18.33 -9.48 -20.18
CA LEU A 263 -17.60 -9.51 -21.45
C LEU A 263 -18.44 -10.12 -22.58
N ASP A 264 -19.21 -11.18 -22.30
CA ASP A 264 -20.10 -11.82 -23.28
C ASP A 264 -21.29 -10.94 -23.65
N GLU A 265 -21.81 -10.17 -22.69
CA GLU A 265 -22.88 -9.20 -22.89
C GLU A 265 -22.39 -7.88 -23.53
N GLY A 266 -21.07 -7.70 -23.71
CA GLY A 266 -20.48 -6.49 -24.31
C GLY A 266 -20.58 -5.25 -23.42
N ARG A 267 -20.69 -5.43 -22.10
CA ARG A 267 -20.79 -4.35 -21.11
C ARG A 267 -19.44 -3.69 -20.83
N THR A 268 -19.49 -2.53 -20.17
CA THR A 268 -18.29 -1.92 -19.58
C THR A 268 -17.76 -2.80 -18.46
N VAL A 269 -16.51 -3.26 -18.58
CA VAL A 269 -15.84 -4.07 -17.56
C VAL A 269 -14.68 -3.29 -16.99
N LEU A 270 -14.73 -3.06 -15.68
CA LEU A 270 -13.67 -2.45 -14.88
C LEU A 270 -13.04 -3.49 -13.95
N PRO A 271 -11.80 -3.27 -13.48
CA PRO A 271 -11.15 -4.17 -12.54
C PRO A 271 -11.95 -4.33 -11.23
N ILE A 272 -12.04 -5.56 -10.76
CA ILE A 272 -12.59 -5.91 -9.45
C ILE A 272 -11.44 -6.36 -8.55
N SER A 273 -11.29 -5.74 -7.38
CA SER A 273 -10.41 -6.27 -6.36
C SER A 273 -11.08 -7.33 -5.51
N ILE A 274 -10.29 -8.35 -5.17
CA ILE A 274 -10.67 -9.45 -4.29
C ILE A 274 -9.71 -9.49 -3.11
N ASN A 275 -10.26 -9.74 -1.93
CA ASN A 275 -9.50 -9.94 -0.71
C ASN A 275 -8.81 -11.31 -0.74
N VAL A 276 -7.52 -11.33 -0.38
CA VAL A 276 -6.73 -12.54 -0.16
C VAL A 276 -6.17 -12.47 1.25
N SER A 277 -6.73 -13.30 2.12
CA SER A 277 -6.34 -13.31 3.52
C SER A 277 -4.98 -13.98 3.70
N ARG A 278 -4.36 -13.68 4.85
CA ARG A 278 -3.18 -14.42 5.30
C ARG A 278 -3.45 -15.93 5.36
N ALA A 279 -4.61 -16.33 5.86
CA ALA A 279 -4.98 -17.73 5.99
C ALA A 279 -5.00 -18.45 4.63
N ASP A 280 -5.36 -17.76 3.55
CA ASP A 280 -5.32 -18.31 2.20
C ASP A 280 -3.89 -18.59 1.75
N ILE A 281 -3.00 -17.60 1.89
CA ILE A 281 -1.60 -17.71 1.46
C ILE A 281 -0.90 -18.87 2.18
N TYR A 282 -1.23 -19.13 3.46
CA TYR A 282 -0.64 -20.26 4.19
C TYR A 282 -1.31 -21.60 3.92
N SER A 283 -2.60 -21.61 3.60
CA SER A 283 -3.36 -22.85 3.46
C SER A 283 -3.37 -23.41 2.04
N MET A 284 -3.13 -22.59 1.02
CA MET A 284 -3.22 -23.01 -0.39
C MET A 284 -2.28 -22.25 -1.33
N ASP A 285 -2.12 -22.79 -2.54
CA ASP A 285 -1.48 -22.09 -3.65
C ASP A 285 -2.50 -21.18 -4.36
N VAL A 286 -2.68 -19.99 -3.78
CA VAL A 286 -3.67 -18.99 -4.23
C VAL A 286 -3.43 -18.60 -5.69
N VAL A 287 -2.16 -18.41 -6.06
CA VAL A 287 -1.76 -18.01 -7.42
C VAL A 287 -2.20 -19.05 -8.44
N ARG A 288 -1.95 -20.33 -8.17
CA ARG A 288 -2.38 -21.41 -9.06
C ARG A 288 -3.90 -21.47 -9.21
N ILE A 289 -4.64 -21.29 -8.12
CA ILE A 289 -6.10 -21.34 -8.13
C ILE A 289 -6.67 -20.21 -8.98
N LEU A 290 -6.22 -18.97 -8.74
CA LEU A 290 -6.68 -17.81 -9.50
C LEU A 290 -6.28 -17.91 -10.98
N LYS A 291 -5.06 -18.34 -11.32
CA LYS A 291 -4.69 -18.62 -12.71
C LYS A 291 -5.62 -19.64 -13.36
N GLY A 292 -5.94 -20.72 -12.64
CA GLY A 292 -6.90 -21.72 -13.11
C GLY A 292 -8.29 -21.13 -13.38
N MET A 293 -8.76 -20.18 -12.55
CA MET A 293 -10.02 -19.47 -12.78
C MET A 293 -9.96 -18.54 -13.98
N ILE A 294 -8.89 -17.76 -14.13
CA ILE A 294 -8.64 -16.89 -15.28
C ILE A 294 -8.70 -17.70 -16.59
N GLU A 295 -8.03 -18.86 -16.62
CA GLU A 295 -8.04 -19.80 -17.76
C GLU A 295 -9.43 -20.43 -17.98
N LYS A 296 -10.08 -20.93 -16.91
CA LYS A 296 -11.41 -21.55 -16.95
C LYS A 296 -12.46 -20.62 -17.56
N TYR A 297 -12.44 -19.35 -17.17
CA TYR A 297 -13.41 -18.35 -17.63
C TYR A 297 -12.90 -17.54 -18.83
N ASN A 298 -11.69 -17.78 -19.33
CA ASN A 298 -11.10 -17.03 -20.44
C ASN A 298 -11.21 -15.51 -20.26
N ILE A 299 -10.75 -15.01 -19.11
CA ILE A 299 -10.70 -13.57 -18.79
C ILE A 299 -9.24 -13.08 -18.73
N SER A 300 -9.02 -11.77 -18.78
CA SER A 300 -7.69 -11.16 -18.62
C SER A 300 -7.40 -10.91 -17.15
N THR A 301 -6.13 -11.04 -16.73
CA THR A 301 -5.71 -10.71 -15.35
C THR A 301 -5.88 -9.23 -15.03
N GLU A 302 -6.00 -8.35 -16.03
CA GLU A 302 -6.24 -6.91 -15.84
C GLU A 302 -7.57 -6.61 -15.12
N TYR A 303 -8.50 -7.56 -15.12
CA TYR A 303 -9.83 -7.40 -14.52
C TYR A 303 -9.89 -7.85 -13.05
N ILE A 304 -8.81 -8.44 -12.52
CA ILE A 304 -8.73 -8.89 -11.14
C ILE A 304 -7.54 -8.22 -10.45
N GLU A 305 -7.83 -7.56 -9.34
CA GLU A 305 -6.85 -6.93 -8.46
C GLU A 305 -6.81 -7.70 -7.13
N ILE A 306 -5.62 -7.91 -6.56
CA ILE A 306 -5.43 -8.71 -5.36
C ILE A 306 -5.19 -7.79 -4.16
N GLU A 307 -6.09 -7.80 -3.20
CA GLU A 307 -5.95 -7.04 -1.95
C GLU A 307 -5.38 -7.92 -0.84
N ILE A 308 -4.28 -7.46 -0.23
CA ILE A 308 -3.59 -8.15 0.87
C ILE A 308 -3.44 -7.16 2.03
N THR A 309 -3.91 -7.55 3.22
CA THR A 309 -3.83 -6.69 4.42
C THR A 309 -2.38 -6.46 4.87
N GLU A 310 -2.13 -5.30 5.46
CA GLU A 310 -0.81 -4.94 6.00
C GLU A 310 -0.28 -5.97 7.02
N SER A 311 -1.13 -6.41 7.95
CA SER A 311 -0.75 -7.34 9.03
C SER A 311 -0.19 -8.65 8.53
N ALA A 312 -0.58 -9.09 7.32
CA ALA A 312 0.00 -10.26 6.68
C ALA A 312 1.52 -10.10 6.54
N TYR A 313 1.99 -8.93 6.06
CA TYR A 313 3.40 -8.68 5.73
C TYR A 313 4.34 -8.60 6.92
N VAL A 314 3.85 -8.16 8.09
CA VAL A 314 4.69 -7.92 9.28
C VAL A 314 5.15 -9.22 9.94
N GLU A 315 4.30 -10.24 10.00
CA GLU A 315 4.56 -11.42 10.82
C GLU A 315 5.45 -12.48 10.16
N ASN A 316 5.57 -12.49 8.81
CA ASN A 316 6.34 -13.50 8.07
C ASN A 316 6.62 -13.09 6.60
N GLY A 317 7.46 -12.06 6.42
CA GLY A 317 7.68 -11.43 5.12
C GLY A 317 8.25 -12.31 3.99
N SER A 318 8.76 -13.53 4.23
CA SER A 318 9.35 -14.36 3.17
C SER A 318 8.31 -15.05 2.28
N VAL A 319 7.35 -15.76 2.87
CA VAL A 319 6.29 -16.48 2.14
C VAL A 319 5.40 -15.52 1.36
N ILE A 320 5.11 -14.36 1.94
CA ILE A 320 4.28 -13.34 1.29
C ILE A 320 5.03 -12.69 0.14
N LYS A 321 6.31 -12.35 0.27
CA LYS A 321 7.13 -11.82 -0.83
C LYS A 321 7.23 -12.81 -2.00
N ASP A 322 7.36 -14.11 -1.72
CA ASP A 322 7.39 -15.14 -2.77
C ASP A 322 6.03 -15.24 -3.50
N THR A 323 4.94 -15.16 -2.74
CA THR A 323 3.57 -15.17 -3.28
C THR A 323 3.26 -13.92 -4.10
N GLU A 324 3.64 -12.75 -3.60
CA GLU A 324 3.56 -11.45 -4.27
C GLU A 324 4.28 -11.49 -5.62
N LYS A 325 5.54 -11.95 -5.62
CA LYS A 325 6.32 -12.12 -6.86
C LYS A 325 5.65 -13.10 -7.83
N ALA A 326 5.03 -14.16 -7.32
CA ALA A 326 4.31 -15.12 -8.15
C ALA A 326 3.03 -14.51 -8.78
N PHE A 327 2.29 -13.67 -8.04
CA PHE A 327 1.17 -12.90 -8.57
C PHE A 327 1.59 -11.92 -9.66
N LYS A 328 2.66 -11.14 -9.43
CA LYS A 328 3.20 -10.19 -10.40
C LYS A 328 3.67 -10.90 -11.68
N ASN A 329 4.39 -12.01 -11.54
CA ASN A 329 4.81 -12.84 -12.67
C ASN A 329 3.62 -13.44 -13.44
N ALA A 330 2.49 -13.65 -12.76
CA ALA A 330 1.24 -14.09 -13.38
C ALA A 330 0.44 -12.93 -14.01
N GLY A 331 0.86 -11.67 -13.81
CA GLY A 331 0.23 -10.49 -14.41
C GLY A 331 -0.92 -9.90 -13.59
N PHE A 332 -1.05 -10.26 -12.30
CA PHE A 332 -2.01 -9.63 -11.39
C PHE A 332 -1.43 -8.34 -10.79
N LYS A 333 -2.32 -7.39 -10.50
CA LYS A 333 -2.00 -6.21 -9.70
C LYS A 333 -2.21 -6.50 -8.22
N ILE A 334 -1.38 -5.92 -7.38
CA ILE A 334 -1.41 -6.10 -5.92
C ILE A 334 -1.69 -4.77 -5.24
N LEU A 335 -2.70 -4.77 -4.39
CA LEU A 335 -3.17 -3.66 -3.58
C LEU A 335 -2.89 -4.02 -2.11
N ILE A 336 -2.26 -3.11 -1.38
CA ILE A 336 -2.02 -3.28 0.06
C ILE A 336 -3.15 -2.64 0.81
N ASP A 337 -3.86 -3.44 1.59
CA ASP A 337 -5.06 -3.04 2.30
C ASP A 337 -4.81 -2.66 3.76
N ASP A 338 -5.72 -1.87 4.33
CA ASP A 338 -5.70 -1.44 5.74
C ASP A 338 -4.38 -0.78 6.17
N PHE A 339 -3.66 -0.13 5.25
CA PHE A 339 -2.32 0.38 5.53
C PHE A 339 -2.36 1.44 6.62
N GLY A 340 -1.70 1.08 7.73
CA GLY A 340 -1.45 1.85 8.93
C GLY A 340 -2.41 1.61 10.10
N SER A 341 -3.36 0.69 9.97
CA SER A 341 -4.14 0.18 11.12
C SER A 341 -3.29 -0.62 12.14
N GLY A 342 -2.07 -1.04 11.76
CA GLY A 342 -1.13 -1.82 12.59
C GLY A 342 0.20 -1.14 12.90
N TYR A 343 1.15 -1.89 13.47
CA TYR A 343 2.53 -1.43 13.68
C TYR A 343 3.29 -1.36 12.34
N SER A 344 3.03 -0.32 11.54
CA SER A 344 3.75 -0.10 10.29
C SER A 344 5.23 0.10 10.55
N SER A 345 6.03 -0.90 10.19
CA SER A 345 7.44 -0.67 9.99
C SER A 345 7.58 0.01 8.64
N LEU A 346 7.94 1.29 8.59
CA LEU A 346 8.32 2.01 7.35
C LEU A 346 9.31 1.22 6.47
N ASN A 347 10.04 0.28 7.07
CA ASN A 347 10.88 -0.70 6.40
C ASN A 347 10.12 -1.63 5.44
N MET A 348 8.84 -1.91 5.65
CA MET A 348 7.98 -2.72 4.77
C MET A 348 7.72 -2.00 3.44
N LEU A 349 7.36 -0.71 3.49
CA LEU A 349 7.14 0.13 2.29
C LEU A 349 8.35 0.14 1.34
N LYS A 350 9.56 0.02 1.88
CA LYS A 350 10.80 -0.06 1.08
C LYS A 350 10.91 -1.36 0.27
N ASP A 351 10.36 -2.44 0.80
CA ASP A 351 10.60 -3.81 0.36
C ASP A 351 9.40 -4.43 -0.37
N ILE A 352 8.30 -3.69 -0.48
CA ILE A 352 7.04 -4.11 -1.10
C ILE A 352 7.00 -3.70 -2.57
N ASP A 353 6.57 -4.61 -3.45
CA ASP A 353 6.38 -4.39 -4.90
C ASP A 353 4.88 -4.29 -5.23
N ALA A 354 4.17 -3.54 -4.40
CA ALA A 354 2.74 -3.28 -4.55
C ALA A 354 2.45 -2.30 -5.69
N ASP A 355 1.31 -2.50 -6.36
CA ASP A 355 0.81 -1.63 -7.42
C ASP A 355 -0.05 -0.49 -6.90
N VAL A 356 -0.60 -0.60 -5.69
CA VAL A 356 -1.46 0.39 -5.02
C VAL A 356 -1.40 0.20 -3.49
N LEU A 357 -1.55 1.29 -2.76
CA LEU A 357 -1.68 1.38 -1.31
C LEU A 357 -3.09 1.88 -0.97
N LYS A 358 -3.82 1.15 -0.13
CA LYS A 358 -5.13 1.56 0.38
C LYS A 358 -4.95 2.08 1.81
N LEU A 359 -5.37 3.31 2.06
CA LEU A 359 -5.18 4.03 3.31
C LEU A 359 -6.48 4.05 4.11
N ASP A 360 -6.47 3.44 5.29
CA ASP A 360 -7.65 3.43 6.18
C ASP A 360 -7.87 4.82 6.79
N MET A 361 -9.01 5.45 6.52
CA MET A 361 -9.36 6.77 7.06
C MET A 361 -9.64 6.76 8.57
N LYS A 362 -9.62 5.61 9.26
CA LYS A 362 -9.60 5.56 10.74
C LYS A 362 -8.43 6.34 11.36
N PHE A 363 -7.38 6.64 10.60
CA PHE A 363 -6.33 7.59 11.01
C PHE A 363 -6.80 9.03 11.19
N LEU A 364 -7.85 9.43 10.46
CA LEU A 364 -8.50 10.73 10.55
C LEU A 364 -9.66 10.67 11.54
N ASP A 365 -9.43 10.11 12.73
CA ASP A 365 -10.34 10.37 13.82
C ASP A 365 -10.29 11.87 14.12
N LEU A 366 -11.24 12.62 13.54
CA LEU A 366 -11.40 14.08 13.60
C LEU A 366 -11.85 14.53 15.00
N ASN A 367 -11.45 13.79 16.04
CA ASN A 367 -11.57 14.24 17.41
C ASN A 367 -10.80 15.57 17.55
N PRO A 368 -11.44 16.64 18.07
CA PRO A 368 -10.87 18.00 18.13
C PRO A 368 -9.51 18.10 18.82
N GLU A 369 -9.14 17.11 19.65
CA GLU A 369 -7.87 17.06 20.39
C GLU A 369 -6.72 16.38 19.61
N ASN A 370 -7.00 15.63 18.53
CA ASN A 370 -6.01 14.82 17.80
C ASN A 370 -5.92 15.07 16.28
N ASN A 371 -6.78 15.94 15.73
CA ASN A 371 -6.90 16.20 14.30
C ASN A 371 -5.53 16.53 13.62
N ASP A 372 -4.71 17.40 14.24
CA ASP A 372 -3.41 17.80 13.69
C ASP A 372 -2.42 16.65 13.50
N LYS A 373 -2.48 15.62 14.36
CA LYS A 373 -1.59 14.45 14.29
C LYS A 373 -2.04 13.49 13.19
N GLY A 374 -3.34 13.24 13.06
CA GLY A 374 -3.90 12.39 12.01
C GLY A 374 -3.58 12.93 10.62
N VAL A 375 -3.77 14.23 10.41
CA VAL A 375 -3.42 14.92 9.15
C VAL A 375 -1.92 14.81 8.84
N SER A 376 -1.06 15.00 9.84
CA SER A 376 0.40 14.89 9.66
C SER A 376 0.85 13.48 9.27
N ILE A 377 0.24 12.43 9.84
CA ILE A 377 0.54 11.04 9.52
C ILE A 377 0.12 10.73 8.07
N ILE A 378 -1.12 11.07 7.70
CA ILE A 378 -1.60 10.83 6.33
C ILE A 378 -0.77 11.60 5.30
N THR A 379 -0.41 12.84 5.61
CA THR A 379 0.48 13.64 4.74
C THR A 379 1.80 12.92 4.53
N ALA A 380 2.45 12.46 5.61
CA ALA A 380 3.71 11.73 5.52
C ALA A 380 3.57 10.42 4.73
N VAL A 381 2.49 9.67 4.94
CA VAL A 381 2.23 8.41 4.22
C VAL A 381 1.99 8.65 2.73
N LEU A 382 1.17 9.62 2.37
CA LEU A 382 0.94 10.02 0.98
C LEU A 382 2.23 10.51 0.31
N ASP A 383 3.03 11.31 1.01
CA ASP A 383 4.33 11.76 0.52
C ASP A 383 5.31 10.59 0.30
N MET A 384 5.31 9.60 1.19
CA MET A 384 6.13 8.39 1.02
C MET A 384 5.65 7.53 -0.15
N ALA A 385 4.33 7.29 -0.25
CA ALA A 385 3.74 6.54 -1.35
C ALA A 385 4.08 7.20 -2.70
N ARG A 386 4.01 8.54 -2.76
CA ARG A 386 4.46 9.34 -3.92
C ARG A 386 5.95 9.20 -4.20
N GLN A 387 6.81 9.28 -3.17
CA GLN A 387 8.26 9.07 -3.34
C GLN A 387 8.63 7.67 -3.83
N LEU A 388 7.79 6.67 -3.54
CA LEU A 388 7.95 5.28 -3.95
C LEU A 388 7.22 4.94 -5.25
N ASP A 389 6.50 5.88 -5.85
CA ASP A 389 5.66 5.65 -7.03
C ASP A 389 4.61 4.54 -6.79
N ILE A 390 3.96 4.55 -5.61
CA ILE A 390 2.80 3.68 -5.27
C ILE A 390 1.49 4.49 -5.07
N PRO A 391 0.38 4.22 -5.81
CA PRO A 391 -0.90 4.98 -5.76
C PRO A 391 -1.58 4.83 -4.44
N ALA A 392 -2.19 5.91 -3.96
CA ALA A 392 -2.99 5.84 -2.77
C ALA A 392 -4.49 5.82 -3.14
N ILE A 393 -5.22 4.88 -2.56
CA ILE A 393 -6.68 4.91 -2.46
C ILE A 393 -7.01 5.22 -1.00
N ALA A 394 -7.66 6.34 -0.72
CA ALA A 394 -8.17 6.61 0.63
C ALA A 394 -9.52 5.93 0.85
N GLU A 395 -9.65 5.17 1.94
CA GLU A 395 -10.77 4.29 2.21
C GLU A 395 -11.61 4.73 3.40
N GLY A 396 -12.94 4.70 3.25
CA GLY A 396 -13.84 5.13 4.31
C GLY A 396 -14.06 6.64 4.33
N ILE A 397 -13.99 7.30 3.18
CA ILE A 397 -14.40 8.70 3.04
C ILE A 397 -15.92 8.80 3.19
N GLU A 398 -16.38 9.58 4.16
CA GLU A 398 -17.80 9.78 4.44
C GLU A 398 -18.23 11.25 4.26
N THR A 399 -17.31 12.21 4.41
CA THR A 399 -17.63 13.64 4.39
C THR A 399 -16.89 14.43 3.32
N ASP A 400 -17.47 15.57 2.96
CA ASP A 400 -16.89 16.51 1.98
C ASP A 400 -15.58 17.13 2.48
N GLU A 401 -15.46 17.33 3.80
CA GLU A 401 -14.26 17.84 4.44
C GLU A 401 -13.09 16.85 4.32
N GLN A 402 -13.35 15.56 4.50
CA GLN A 402 -12.35 14.50 4.31
C GLN A 402 -11.90 14.43 2.86
N LEU A 403 -12.83 14.55 1.91
CA LEU A 403 -12.52 14.57 0.48
C LEU A 403 -11.59 15.74 0.13
N LYS A 404 -11.99 16.96 0.51
CA LYS A 404 -11.21 18.18 0.27
C LYS A 404 -9.81 18.09 0.89
N LEU A 405 -9.71 17.56 2.11
CA LEU A 405 -8.43 17.31 2.77
C LEU A 405 -7.53 16.39 1.93
N LEU A 406 -8.07 15.26 1.46
CA LEU A 406 -7.30 14.32 0.65
C LEU A 406 -6.93 14.88 -0.72
N GLU A 407 -7.77 15.77 -1.28
CA GLU A 407 -7.47 16.52 -2.49
C GLU A 407 -6.26 17.46 -2.29
N ILE A 408 -6.16 18.18 -1.16
CA ILE A 408 -4.97 19.01 -0.84
C ILE A 408 -3.72 18.15 -0.79
N LEU A 409 -3.83 17.01 -0.12
CA LEU A 409 -2.70 16.13 0.18
C LEU A 409 -2.26 15.36 -1.07
N GLY A 410 -2.97 15.49 -2.19
CA GLY A 410 -2.63 14.88 -3.47
C GLY A 410 -2.88 13.38 -3.49
N CYS A 411 -3.93 12.91 -2.82
CA CYS A 411 -4.42 11.55 -2.97
C CYS A 411 -5.12 11.37 -4.33
N GLU A 412 -4.82 10.29 -5.06
CA GLU A 412 -5.33 10.11 -6.41
C GLU A 412 -6.72 9.50 -6.45
N TYR A 413 -7.00 8.58 -5.53
CA TYR A 413 -8.19 7.76 -5.56
C TYR A 413 -8.87 7.69 -4.21
N ALA A 414 -10.16 7.40 -4.25
CA ALA A 414 -11.02 7.39 -3.10
C ALA A 414 -12.05 6.27 -3.17
N GLN A 415 -12.34 5.68 -2.02
CA GLN A 415 -13.41 4.72 -1.81
C GLN A 415 -14.11 5.05 -0.50
N GLY A 416 -15.44 5.13 -0.52
CA GLY A 416 -16.19 5.46 0.70
C GLY A 416 -17.64 5.84 0.44
N TYR A 417 -18.41 5.94 1.53
CA TYR A 417 -19.84 6.24 1.49
C TYR A 417 -20.17 7.64 0.96
N TYR A 418 -19.19 8.55 0.95
CA TYR A 418 -19.32 9.84 0.28
C TYR A 418 -19.71 9.67 -1.20
N TYR A 419 -19.05 8.74 -1.90
CA TYR A 419 -19.38 8.42 -3.30
C TYR A 419 -20.45 7.34 -3.37
N TYR A 420 -20.10 6.15 -2.89
CA TYR A 420 -20.90 4.94 -3.10
C TYR A 420 -20.80 4.00 -1.91
N ARG A 421 -21.96 3.51 -1.48
CA ARG A 421 -22.05 2.36 -0.59
C ARG A 421 -21.85 1.06 -1.40
N PRO A 422 -21.37 -0.02 -0.78
CA PRO A 422 -21.39 -1.35 -1.40
C PRO A 422 -22.79 -1.67 -1.92
N MET A 423 -22.91 -2.08 -3.17
CA MET A 423 -24.20 -2.28 -3.84
C MET A 423 -24.29 -3.65 -4.53
N PRO A 424 -25.51 -4.18 -4.74
CA PRO A 424 -25.71 -5.38 -5.53
C PRO A 424 -25.15 -5.25 -6.96
N ILE A 425 -24.73 -6.38 -7.53
CA ILE A 425 -24.19 -6.47 -8.90
C ILE A 425 -25.12 -5.77 -9.92
N SER A 426 -26.43 -5.98 -9.82
CA SER A 426 -27.41 -5.39 -10.74
C SER A 426 -27.50 -3.87 -10.69
N ASP A 427 -27.18 -3.26 -9.55
CA ASP A 427 -27.18 -1.81 -9.41
C ASP A 427 -25.84 -1.21 -9.85
N TYR A 428 -24.75 -1.92 -9.57
CA TYR A 428 -23.43 -1.58 -10.12
C TYR A 428 -23.43 -1.60 -11.65
N GLU A 429 -24.04 -2.62 -12.27
CA GLU A 429 -24.19 -2.71 -13.73
C GLU A 429 -24.84 -1.46 -14.33
N LYS A 430 -25.97 -1.01 -13.76
CA LYS A 430 -26.65 0.20 -14.24
C LYS A 430 -25.78 1.45 -14.10
N LEU A 431 -24.99 1.51 -13.03
CA LEU A 431 -24.11 2.64 -12.74
C LEU A 431 -22.97 2.76 -13.76
N VAL A 432 -22.32 1.65 -14.11
CA VAL A 432 -21.15 1.63 -15.02
C VAL A 432 -21.51 1.55 -16.51
N ASP A 433 -22.75 1.17 -16.85
CA ASP A 433 -23.26 1.25 -18.23
C ASP A 433 -23.42 2.71 -18.69
N ASP A 434 -23.58 3.64 -17.75
CA ASP A 434 -23.51 5.08 -18.01
C ASP A 434 -22.06 5.55 -18.09
N LYS A 435 -21.63 5.92 -19.31
CA LYS A 435 -20.25 6.31 -19.62
C LYS A 435 -19.82 7.59 -18.90
N ASP A 436 -20.75 8.43 -18.46
CA ASP A 436 -20.39 9.67 -17.76
C ASP A 436 -19.87 9.37 -16.34
N ASN A 437 -20.29 8.25 -15.75
CA ASN A 437 -19.86 7.81 -14.41
C ASN A 437 -18.51 7.11 -14.41
N VAL A 438 -18.05 6.62 -15.56
CA VAL A 438 -16.85 5.78 -15.66
C VAL A 438 -15.66 6.58 -16.17
N ALA A 439 -14.49 6.34 -15.58
CA ALA A 439 -13.25 6.90 -16.07
C ALA A 439 -12.87 6.23 -17.39
N ASP A 440 -12.50 7.01 -18.41
CA ASP A 440 -11.99 6.42 -19.64
C ASP A 440 -10.79 5.51 -19.32
N LYS A 441 -10.72 4.33 -19.94
CA LYS A 441 -9.57 3.40 -19.74
C LYS A 441 -8.21 4.09 -19.92
N LEU A 442 -8.15 5.13 -20.76
CA LEU A 442 -6.98 5.99 -20.94
C LEU A 442 -6.65 6.85 -19.71
N ILE A 443 -7.64 7.33 -18.97
CA ILE A 443 -7.45 8.10 -17.73
C ILE A 443 -6.92 7.19 -16.62
N ILE A 444 -7.46 5.97 -16.47
CA ILE A 444 -7.02 4.98 -15.47
C ILE A 444 -5.56 4.55 -15.69
N LEU A 445 -5.13 4.44 -16.94
CA LEU A 445 -3.72 4.20 -17.30
C LEU A 445 -2.84 5.46 -17.15
N LYS A 446 -3.43 6.67 -17.21
CA LYS A 446 -2.74 7.97 -17.11
C LYS A 446 -2.56 8.45 -15.67
N THR A 447 -3.46 8.13 -14.73
CA THR A 447 -3.35 8.61 -13.34
C THR A 447 -2.11 8.08 -12.61
N ARG A 448 -1.43 7.05 -13.15
CA ARG A 448 -0.24 6.41 -12.55
C ARG A 448 0.91 6.07 -13.49
N LYS A 449 0.96 6.67 -14.67
CA LYS A 449 2.25 6.85 -15.37
C LYS A 449 2.97 8.15 -14.92
N ASN A 450 2.58 8.66 -13.75
CA ASN A 450 2.84 10.04 -13.34
C ASN A 450 4.11 10.27 -12.50
N ASP A 451 4.91 9.26 -12.15
CA ASP A 451 6.17 9.50 -11.41
C ASP A 451 7.46 8.92 -12.02
N LYS A 452 7.39 8.22 -13.17
CA LYS A 452 8.50 8.32 -14.12
C LYS A 452 8.41 9.70 -14.73
N SER A 453 9.09 10.67 -14.10
CA SER A 453 9.41 12.02 -14.59
C SER A 453 8.69 12.32 -15.90
N TYR A 454 7.66 13.16 -15.92
CA TYR A 454 6.97 13.55 -17.15
C TYR A 454 7.92 13.82 -18.33
N LEU A 455 9.13 14.33 -18.05
CA LEU A 455 10.21 14.41 -19.02
C LEU A 455 10.69 13.06 -19.55
N LYS A 456 10.95 12.04 -18.71
CA LYS A 456 11.26 10.68 -19.15
C LYS A 456 10.19 10.06 -20.04
N GLU A 457 8.89 10.24 -19.78
CA GLU A 457 7.84 9.67 -20.65
C GLU A 457 7.59 10.46 -21.93
N ILE A 458 7.57 11.79 -21.85
CA ILE A 458 7.54 12.67 -23.03
C ILE A 458 8.76 12.38 -23.90
N THR A 459 9.92 12.21 -23.27
CA THR A 459 11.12 11.85 -23.99
C THR A 459 11.07 10.38 -24.44
N ASP A 460 10.50 9.41 -23.72
CA ASP A 460 10.42 7.99 -24.13
C ASP A 460 9.57 7.76 -25.38
N TYR A 461 8.60 8.64 -25.64
CA TYR A 461 7.88 8.71 -26.91
C TYR A 461 8.80 9.09 -28.09
N PHE A 462 9.75 9.99 -27.86
CA PHE A 462 10.69 10.43 -28.88
C PHE A 462 11.97 9.59 -28.82
N TRP A 463 12.31 8.95 -29.93
CA TRP A 463 13.63 8.36 -30.11
C TRP A 463 14.74 9.39 -29.88
N LYS A 464 14.56 10.63 -30.34
CA LYS A 464 15.43 11.80 -30.10
C LYS A 464 14.66 13.11 -30.14
N ILE A 465 15.14 14.11 -29.41
CA ILE A 465 14.68 15.51 -29.47
C ILE A 465 15.91 16.39 -29.49
N ALA A 466 16.01 17.27 -30.49
CA ALA A 466 17.05 18.27 -30.58
C ALA A 466 16.43 19.66 -30.73
N ASP A 467 16.98 20.62 -29.99
CA ASP A 467 16.76 22.03 -30.21
C ASP A 467 17.82 22.54 -31.18
N VAL A 468 17.41 23.21 -32.25
CA VAL A 468 18.25 23.54 -33.42
C VAL A 468 18.08 25.00 -33.80
N ASP A 469 19.21 25.70 -33.91
CA ASP A 469 19.29 27.04 -34.50
C ASP A 469 19.31 26.95 -36.04
N LEU A 470 18.32 27.53 -36.71
CA LEU A 470 18.25 27.50 -38.17
C LEU A 470 19.27 28.43 -38.86
N ASP A 471 19.79 29.44 -38.16
CA ASP A 471 20.75 30.40 -38.72
C ASP A 471 22.19 29.89 -38.58
N THR A 472 22.53 29.31 -37.43
CA THR A 472 23.90 28.84 -37.15
C THR A 472 24.09 27.33 -37.34
N GLY A 473 23.01 26.55 -37.32
CA GLY A 473 23.06 25.08 -37.30
C GLY A 473 23.52 24.49 -35.97
N ALA A 474 23.72 25.32 -34.94
CA ALA A 474 24.02 24.86 -33.59
C ALA A 474 22.84 24.06 -33.02
N TYR A 475 23.14 22.96 -32.32
CA TYR A 475 22.11 22.06 -31.82
C TYR A 475 22.43 21.49 -30.45
N HIS A 476 21.38 21.16 -29.71
CA HIS A 476 21.44 20.55 -28.39
C HIS A 476 20.44 19.40 -28.29
N PHE A 477 20.85 18.23 -27.82
CA PHE A 477 19.91 17.14 -27.60
C PHE A 477 19.21 17.33 -26.25
N ILE A 478 17.90 17.54 -26.30
CA ILE A 478 17.02 17.45 -25.12
C ILE A 478 16.89 15.98 -24.72
N ARG A 479 16.83 15.08 -25.70
CA ARG A 479 16.91 13.63 -25.51
C ARG A 479 17.63 12.96 -26.69
N ARG A 480 18.43 11.94 -26.38
CA ARG A 480 19.00 11.00 -27.33
C ARG A 480 19.05 9.62 -26.68
N THR A 481 18.62 8.59 -27.41
CA THR A 481 18.83 7.18 -27.00
C THR A 481 20.29 6.78 -27.24
N ASP A 482 20.75 5.71 -26.60
CA ASP A 482 22.15 5.27 -26.70
C ASP A 482 22.49 4.90 -28.15
N GLU A 483 23.28 5.76 -28.80
CA GLU A 483 23.74 5.62 -30.16
C GLU A 483 25.16 5.04 -30.16
N PRO A 484 25.59 4.42 -31.27
CA PRO A 484 26.97 4.00 -31.42
C PRO A 484 27.94 5.19 -31.29
N ASP A 485 28.96 5.05 -30.44
CA ASP A 485 29.93 6.10 -30.07
C ASP A 485 30.62 6.78 -31.28
N TYR A 486 30.65 6.13 -32.45
CA TYR A 486 31.34 6.61 -33.66
C TYR A 486 30.68 7.82 -34.34
N VAL A 487 29.40 8.11 -34.08
CA VAL A 487 28.74 9.28 -34.70
C VAL A 487 29.04 10.55 -33.90
N MET A 488 29.04 10.43 -32.58
CA MET A 488 29.16 11.55 -31.64
C MET A 488 30.59 11.90 -31.26
N THR A 489 31.58 11.10 -31.66
CA THR A 489 32.97 11.27 -31.23
C THR A 489 33.90 11.55 -32.42
N PRO A 490 34.53 12.73 -32.52
CA PRO A 490 34.30 13.94 -31.70
C PRO A 490 32.94 14.59 -32.03
N ARG A 491 32.37 15.35 -31.08
CA ARG A 491 31.01 15.95 -31.21
C ARG A 491 30.90 16.81 -32.47
N PRO A 492 29.93 16.53 -33.38
CA PRO A 492 29.68 17.39 -34.54
C PRO A 492 29.30 18.80 -34.10
N LYS A 493 29.82 19.82 -34.78
CA LYS A 493 29.60 21.23 -34.42
C LYS A 493 28.23 21.73 -34.85
N THR A 494 27.67 21.16 -35.92
CA THR A 494 26.35 21.52 -36.44
C THR A 494 25.47 20.29 -36.65
N ILE A 495 24.15 20.51 -36.70
CA ILE A 495 23.19 19.43 -36.95
C ILE A 495 23.37 18.83 -38.36
N ALA A 496 23.86 19.63 -39.31
CA ALA A 496 24.18 19.18 -40.66
C ALA A 496 25.38 18.22 -40.66
N GLU A 497 26.45 18.54 -39.93
CA GLU A 497 27.59 17.63 -39.75
C GLU A 497 27.17 16.32 -39.07
N TYR A 498 26.26 16.40 -38.09
CA TYR A 498 25.68 15.21 -37.46
C TYR A 498 24.91 14.36 -38.48
N ALA A 499 24.04 14.98 -39.29
CA ALA A 499 23.26 14.29 -40.32
C ALA A 499 24.14 13.66 -41.43
N ASP A 500 25.21 14.33 -41.84
CA ASP A 500 26.15 13.78 -42.83
C ASP A 500 26.86 12.51 -42.32
N ARG A 501 27.14 12.44 -41.02
CA ARG A 501 27.71 11.22 -40.40
C ARG A 501 26.71 10.07 -40.39
N TYR A 502 25.43 10.34 -40.18
CA TYR A 502 24.36 9.35 -40.26
C TYR A 502 24.33 8.65 -41.63
N ILE A 503 24.51 9.43 -42.70
CA ILE A 503 24.58 8.92 -44.06
C ILE A 503 25.90 8.16 -44.26
N LYS A 504 27.04 8.76 -43.86
CA LYS A 504 28.38 8.18 -44.04
C LYS A 504 28.52 6.80 -43.39
N TYR A 505 27.94 6.61 -42.21
CA TYR A 505 28.05 5.36 -41.44
C TYR A 505 26.89 4.39 -41.67
N GLY A 506 26.07 4.61 -42.71
CA GLY A 506 25.01 3.68 -43.10
C GLY A 506 23.84 3.58 -42.11
N VAL A 507 23.70 4.58 -41.23
CA VAL A 507 22.58 4.67 -40.27
C VAL A 507 21.29 4.96 -41.01
N ILE A 508 21.31 5.70 -42.12
CA ILE A 508 20.14 5.93 -42.98
C ILE A 508 20.08 4.87 -44.08
N HIS A 509 18.89 4.35 -44.37
CA HIS A 509 18.69 3.44 -45.50
C HIS A 509 19.07 4.12 -46.82
N PRO A 510 19.80 3.46 -47.74
CA PRO A 510 20.28 4.09 -48.98
C PRO A 510 19.19 4.80 -49.80
N ASP A 511 18.01 4.19 -49.92
CA ASP A 511 16.88 4.78 -50.66
C ASP A 511 16.31 6.05 -50.01
N ASP A 512 16.51 6.24 -48.71
CA ASP A 512 15.93 7.35 -47.94
C ASP A 512 16.91 8.53 -47.78
N VAL A 513 18.16 8.40 -48.28
CA VAL A 513 19.21 9.43 -48.12
C VAL A 513 18.80 10.77 -48.73
N SER A 514 18.20 10.77 -49.91
CA SER A 514 17.74 11.99 -50.58
C SER A 514 16.64 12.68 -49.76
N LEU A 515 15.68 11.90 -49.24
CA LEU A 515 14.60 12.40 -48.41
C LEU A 515 15.12 12.95 -47.07
N TYR A 516 16.10 12.29 -46.46
CA TYR A 516 16.72 12.75 -45.21
C TYR A 516 17.49 14.07 -45.37
N LYS A 517 18.26 14.22 -46.46
CA LYS A 517 18.95 15.48 -46.79
C LYS A 517 17.99 16.64 -47.03
N GLU A 518 16.86 16.35 -47.67
CA GLU A 518 15.79 17.31 -47.88
C GLU A 518 15.14 17.72 -46.56
N ALA A 519 14.86 16.74 -45.69
CA ALA A 519 14.21 16.94 -44.40
C ALA A 519 15.04 17.80 -43.44
N ILE A 520 16.36 17.62 -43.38
CA ILE A 520 17.26 18.33 -42.45
C ILE A 520 17.78 19.68 -43.00
N ASN A 521 17.34 20.09 -44.19
CA ASN A 521 17.85 21.30 -44.84
C ASN A 521 17.33 22.57 -44.12
N LEU A 522 18.21 23.21 -43.33
CA LEU A 522 17.86 24.36 -42.50
C LEU A 522 17.32 25.55 -43.31
N GLY A 523 17.90 25.84 -44.48
CA GLY A 523 17.45 26.95 -45.33
C GLY A 523 16.03 26.73 -45.87
N ARG A 524 15.69 25.49 -46.21
CA ARG A 524 14.34 25.09 -46.62
C ARG A 524 13.37 25.17 -45.44
N ILE A 525 13.73 24.63 -44.29
CA ILE A 525 12.91 24.67 -43.08
C ILE A 525 12.59 26.12 -42.72
N LYS A 526 13.63 26.97 -42.65
CA LYS A 526 13.50 28.40 -42.40
C LYS A 526 12.51 29.06 -43.34
N LYS A 527 12.69 28.87 -44.66
CA LYS A 527 11.76 29.41 -45.67
C LYS A 527 10.32 28.93 -45.45
N GLN A 528 10.11 27.66 -45.14
CA GLN A 528 8.77 27.11 -44.90
C GLN A 528 8.10 27.72 -43.65
N LEU A 529 8.86 27.91 -42.57
CA LEU A 529 8.34 28.47 -41.31
C LEU A 529 8.10 29.98 -41.39
N ASP A 530 8.93 30.71 -42.15
CA ASP A 530 8.78 32.13 -42.43
C ASP A 530 7.56 32.36 -43.37
N GLU A 531 7.25 31.42 -44.26
CA GLU A 531 6.03 31.39 -45.10
C GLU A 531 4.77 30.92 -44.34
N GLY A 532 4.87 30.67 -43.02
CA GLY A 532 3.72 30.32 -42.17
C GLY A 532 3.32 28.84 -42.19
N LYS A 533 4.15 27.92 -42.72
CA LYS A 533 3.90 26.48 -42.56
C LYS A 533 4.23 26.05 -41.14
N GLU A 534 3.34 25.29 -40.52
CA GLU A 534 3.48 24.95 -39.10
C GLU A 534 4.34 23.70 -38.84
N ARG A 535 4.39 22.75 -39.79
CA ARG A 535 5.02 21.43 -39.58
C ARG A 535 5.60 20.85 -40.87
N GLY A 536 6.70 20.13 -40.75
CA GLY A 536 7.23 19.22 -41.77
C GLY A 536 7.45 17.83 -41.19
N THR A 537 6.88 16.79 -41.81
CA THR A 537 6.93 15.40 -41.34
C THR A 537 7.52 14.49 -42.41
N TYR A 538 8.48 13.64 -42.05
CA TYR A 538 9.19 12.76 -42.97
C TYR A 538 9.32 11.36 -42.36
N GLN A 539 9.06 10.30 -43.12
CA GLN A 539 9.28 8.92 -42.69
C GLN A 539 10.58 8.39 -43.29
N ILE A 540 11.49 7.92 -42.45
CA ILE A 540 12.87 7.57 -42.82
C ILE A 540 13.28 6.30 -42.07
N ARG A 541 13.93 5.37 -42.76
CA ARG A 541 14.46 4.15 -42.14
C ARG A 541 15.85 4.38 -41.53
N TYR A 542 16.00 3.98 -40.27
CA TYR A 542 17.26 4.04 -39.52
C TYR A 542 17.75 2.64 -39.14
N ASN A 543 19.06 2.39 -39.24
CA ASN A 543 19.74 1.16 -38.83
C ASN A 543 20.41 1.36 -37.46
N MET A 544 19.93 0.62 -36.45
CA MET A 544 20.36 0.82 -35.05
C MET A 544 21.11 -0.38 -34.46
N ASP A 545 20.79 -1.59 -34.89
CA ASP A 545 21.27 -2.85 -34.34
C ASP A 545 21.55 -3.90 -35.44
N GLY A 546 21.74 -3.45 -36.68
CA GLY A 546 21.82 -4.30 -37.86
C GLY A 546 20.48 -4.50 -38.58
N THR A 547 19.38 -3.95 -38.05
CA THR A 547 18.07 -3.93 -38.71
C THR A 547 17.58 -2.51 -38.99
N TYR A 548 16.95 -2.30 -40.15
CA TYR A 548 16.33 -1.03 -40.51
C TYR A 548 14.91 -0.94 -39.95
N LYS A 549 14.63 0.11 -39.17
CA LYS A 549 13.30 0.41 -38.62
C LYS A 549 12.81 1.76 -39.11
N TRP A 550 11.49 1.92 -39.23
CA TRP A 550 10.89 3.17 -39.66
C TRP A 550 10.81 4.17 -38.51
N TYR A 551 11.26 5.39 -38.76
CA TYR A 551 11.09 6.51 -37.85
C TYR A 551 10.43 7.69 -38.56
N VAL A 552 9.63 8.45 -37.82
CA VAL A 552 9.06 9.72 -38.22
C VAL A 552 9.96 10.83 -37.69
N PHE A 553 10.46 11.67 -38.59
CA PHE A 553 11.17 12.92 -38.29
C PHE A 553 10.22 14.10 -38.48
N GLU A 554 10.14 14.96 -37.47
CA GLU A 554 9.25 16.13 -37.44
C GLU A 554 10.00 17.39 -37.03
N VAL A 555 9.70 18.50 -37.72
CA VAL A 555 10.14 19.84 -37.34
C VAL A 555 8.96 20.62 -36.78
N THR A 556 9.11 21.11 -35.55
CA THR A 556 8.08 21.85 -34.82
C THR A 556 8.53 23.28 -34.59
N LYS A 557 7.68 24.23 -34.99
CA LYS A 557 7.86 25.67 -34.74
C LYS A 557 7.44 26.01 -33.30
N PRO A 558 8.35 26.49 -32.44
CA PRO A 558 7.99 26.95 -31.10
C PRO A 558 7.16 28.23 -31.12
N THR A 559 6.39 28.48 -30.07
CA THR A 559 5.59 29.72 -29.89
C THR A 559 6.44 30.98 -29.80
N ASN A 560 7.70 30.87 -29.36
CA ASN A 560 8.67 31.96 -29.28
C ASN A 560 9.54 32.10 -30.54
N TYR A 561 9.20 31.42 -31.64
CA TYR A 561 9.88 31.59 -32.92
C TYR A 561 9.63 33.00 -33.47
N SER A 562 10.69 33.75 -33.73
CA SER A 562 10.66 35.09 -34.29
C SER A 562 11.83 35.32 -35.24
N GLU A 563 11.89 36.49 -35.89
CA GLU A 563 13.06 36.86 -36.70
C GLU A 563 14.37 36.90 -35.90
N ASP A 564 14.27 37.23 -34.60
CA ASP A 564 15.38 37.31 -33.65
C ASP A 564 15.67 35.97 -32.94
N ASN A 565 14.77 34.99 -33.05
CA ASN A 565 14.89 33.67 -32.45
C ASN A 565 14.35 32.58 -33.38
N ARG A 566 15.20 32.08 -34.28
CA ARG A 566 14.84 31.02 -35.26
C ARG A 566 15.15 29.61 -34.79
N ARG A 567 15.04 29.34 -33.49
CA ARG A 567 15.24 28.00 -32.94
C ARG A 567 14.00 27.13 -33.13
N VAL A 568 14.21 25.86 -33.44
CA VAL A 568 13.15 24.89 -33.71
C VAL A 568 13.42 23.55 -33.06
N LEU A 569 12.37 22.78 -32.79
CA LEU A 569 12.50 21.43 -32.26
C LEU A 569 12.49 20.41 -33.39
N PHE A 570 13.56 19.63 -33.47
CA PHE A 570 13.68 18.44 -34.30
C PHE A 570 13.34 17.23 -33.43
N THR A 571 12.39 16.42 -33.89
CA THR A 571 11.98 15.21 -33.17
C THR A 571 12.01 13.98 -34.05
N TRP A 572 12.39 12.85 -33.45
CA TRP A 572 12.40 11.54 -34.09
C TRP A 572 11.60 10.56 -33.23
N LYS A 573 10.77 9.72 -33.84
CA LYS A 573 9.97 8.68 -33.13
C LYS A 573 9.77 7.45 -34.02
N GLU A 574 9.61 6.26 -33.45
CA GLU A 574 9.39 5.04 -34.23
C GLU A 574 8.00 5.05 -34.89
N ALA A 575 7.87 4.57 -36.13
CA ALA A 575 6.65 4.72 -36.92
C ALA A 575 5.47 3.82 -36.48
N ASP A 576 5.73 2.75 -35.71
CA ASP A 576 4.72 1.80 -35.21
C ASP A 576 3.92 2.30 -33.99
N TYR A 577 4.14 3.53 -33.52
CA TYR A 577 3.33 4.13 -32.46
C TYR A 577 1.94 4.56 -32.99
N GLN A 578 0.86 4.08 -32.34
CA GLN A 578 -0.54 4.30 -32.75
C GLN A 578 -0.84 5.79 -33.04
N ALA A 579 -1.49 6.05 -34.18
CA ALA A 579 -1.73 7.39 -34.73
C ALA A 579 -2.50 8.36 -33.80
N GLY A 580 -3.22 7.86 -32.80
CA GLY A 580 -3.91 8.68 -31.78
C GLY A 580 -2.99 9.36 -30.77
N ALA A 581 -1.74 8.91 -30.61
CA ALA A 581 -0.75 9.53 -29.71
C ALA A 581 -0.01 10.74 -30.32
N ARG A 582 -0.41 11.19 -31.52
CA ARG A 582 0.32 12.19 -32.31
C ARG A 582 0.01 13.66 -31.97
N GLU A 583 -1.20 13.99 -31.56
CA GLU A 583 -1.58 15.37 -31.19
C GLU A 583 -1.29 15.66 -29.71
N ASP A 584 -1.57 14.69 -28.84
CA ASP A 584 -1.48 14.85 -27.40
C ASP A 584 -0.07 15.16 -26.85
N ALA A 585 1.01 14.54 -27.36
CA ALA A 585 2.32 14.62 -26.67
C ALA A 585 2.99 16.00 -26.75
N MET A 586 2.91 16.68 -27.90
CA MET A 586 3.43 18.04 -28.03
C MET A 586 2.49 19.04 -27.37
N ASP A 587 1.18 18.89 -27.53
CA ASP A 587 0.20 19.72 -26.83
C ASP A 587 0.34 19.57 -25.30
N ILE A 588 0.70 18.38 -24.80
CA ILE A 588 1.03 18.17 -23.38
C ILE A 588 2.28 18.96 -22.99
N ILE A 589 3.40 18.93 -23.73
CA ILE A 589 4.56 19.78 -23.41
C ILE A 589 4.15 21.26 -23.44
N TYR A 590 3.37 21.67 -24.44
CA TYR A 590 2.95 23.05 -24.66
C TYR A 590 1.95 23.56 -23.61
N ASN A 591 1.03 22.72 -23.14
CA ASN A 591 0.00 23.06 -22.15
C ASN A 591 0.45 22.79 -20.70
N THR A 592 1.47 21.96 -20.47
CA THR A 592 1.89 21.55 -19.11
C THR A 592 3.00 22.44 -18.54
N PHE A 593 4.01 22.81 -19.34
CA PHE A 593 5.15 23.56 -18.83
C PHE A 593 5.04 25.05 -19.13
N ILE A 594 5.06 25.90 -18.12
CA ILE A 594 5.06 27.36 -18.30
C ILE A 594 6.41 27.83 -18.83
N LYS A 595 7.51 27.23 -18.34
CA LYS A 595 8.87 27.59 -18.76
C LYS A 595 9.81 26.39 -18.78
N ILE A 596 10.74 26.36 -19.73
CA ILE A 596 11.87 25.43 -19.77
C ILE A 596 13.13 26.25 -20.03
N LEU A 597 14.12 26.17 -19.14
CA LEU A 597 15.41 26.85 -19.28
C LEU A 597 16.54 25.82 -19.32
N ARG A 598 17.52 26.07 -20.19
CA ARG A 598 18.85 25.49 -20.10
C ARG A 598 19.68 26.40 -19.19
N ALA A 599 20.35 25.83 -18.20
CA ALA A 599 21.28 26.56 -17.35
C ALA A 599 22.66 25.91 -17.38
N ASP A 600 23.68 26.75 -17.57
CA ASP A 600 25.09 26.43 -17.39
C ASP A 600 25.57 27.18 -16.15
N PHE A 601 25.60 26.46 -15.01
CA PHE A 601 25.99 27.06 -13.74
C PHE A 601 27.48 27.36 -13.63
N LEU A 602 28.31 26.71 -14.44
CA LEU A 602 29.75 26.95 -14.42
C LEU A 602 30.08 28.29 -15.07
N HIS A 603 29.38 28.61 -16.16
CA HIS A 603 29.59 29.85 -16.91
C HIS A 603 28.59 30.96 -16.56
N ASP A 604 27.71 30.72 -15.59
CA ASP A 604 26.61 31.60 -15.19
C ASP A 604 25.78 32.06 -16.40
N ARG A 605 25.27 31.09 -17.17
CA ARG A 605 24.44 31.36 -18.35
C ARG A 605 23.14 30.59 -18.30
N TYR A 606 22.09 31.17 -18.85
CA TYR A 606 20.87 30.44 -19.17
C TYR A 606 20.35 30.78 -20.55
N GLU A 607 19.62 29.84 -21.14
CA GLU A 607 18.97 29.96 -22.43
C GLU A 607 17.53 29.44 -22.32
N PRO A 608 16.50 30.23 -22.67
CA PRO A 608 15.12 29.76 -22.66
C PRO A 608 14.87 28.80 -23.82
N ILE A 609 14.48 27.57 -23.51
CA ILE A 609 14.01 26.57 -24.49
C ILE A 609 12.52 26.79 -24.76
N LYS A 610 11.76 27.11 -23.72
CA LYS A 610 10.34 27.45 -23.79
C LYS A 610 10.01 28.53 -22.78
N SER A 611 9.27 29.54 -23.19
CA SER A 611 8.75 30.60 -22.31
C SER A 611 7.36 31.03 -22.77
N THR A 612 6.53 31.49 -21.84
CA THR A 612 5.30 32.23 -22.18
C THR A 612 5.65 33.59 -22.77
N GLN A 613 4.69 34.23 -23.45
CA GLN A 613 4.88 35.57 -24.01
C GLN A 613 5.17 36.60 -22.91
N GLU A 614 4.54 36.46 -21.74
CA GLU A 614 4.81 37.26 -20.56
C GLU A 614 6.26 37.09 -20.07
N ASP A 615 6.77 35.86 -20.01
CA ASP A 615 8.15 35.61 -19.60
C ASP A 615 9.18 36.13 -20.59
N ILE A 616 8.89 36.09 -21.89
CA ILE A 616 9.75 36.70 -22.91
C ILE A 616 9.89 38.20 -22.67
N ILE A 617 8.80 38.87 -22.30
CA ILE A 617 8.81 40.30 -21.99
C ILE A 617 9.58 40.57 -20.68
N ARG A 618 9.39 39.75 -19.64
CA ARG A 618 10.09 39.88 -18.34
C ARG A 618 11.59 39.63 -18.47
N ASP A 619 11.96 38.67 -19.32
CA ASP A 619 13.36 38.32 -19.61
C ASP A 619 14.05 39.36 -20.49
N ALA A 620 13.29 40.26 -21.14
CA ALA A 620 13.85 41.31 -21.98
C ALA A 620 14.83 42.19 -21.16
N GLY A 621 16.05 42.31 -21.68
CA GLY A 621 17.13 43.08 -21.05
C GLY A 621 17.93 42.36 -19.95
N LEU A 622 17.68 41.07 -19.70
CA LEU A 622 18.61 40.25 -18.90
C LEU A 622 19.91 39.99 -19.67
N SER A 623 21.04 39.93 -18.95
CA SER A 623 22.36 39.66 -19.58
C SER A 623 22.56 38.20 -20.03
N GLY A 624 21.61 37.32 -19.69
CA GLY A 624 21.74 35.88 -19.83
C GLY A 624 22.36 35.19 -18.61
N SER A 625 22.67 35.92 -17.54
CA SER A 625 23.12 35.36 -16.26
C SER A 625 21.98 34.67 -15.51
N ILE A 626 22.21 33.44 -15.02
CA ILE A 626 21.19 32.69 -14.27
C ILE A 626 21.02 33.25 -12.85
N LYS A 627 22.10 33.76 -12.26
CA LYS A 627 22.03 34.48 -10.97
C LYS A 627 21.20 35.76 -11.09
N GLU A 628 21.47 36.57 -12.12
CA GLU A 628 20.69 37.78 -12.39
C GLU A 628 19.22 37.45 -12.65
N TYR A 629 18.94 36.38 -13.38
CA TYR A 629 17.57 35.90 -13.62
C TYR A 629 16.84 35.59 -12.31
N ILE A 630 17.46 34.86 -11.39
CA ILE A 630 16.86 34.48 -10.10
C ILE A 630 16.52 35.72 -9.27
N ASP A 631 17.48 36.62 -9.11
CA ASP A 631 17.30 37.82 -8.29
C ASP A 631 16.30 38.80 -8.92
N LYS A 632 16.35 39.01 -10.24
CA LYS A 632 15.40 39.88 -10.95
C LYS A 632 13.96 39.39 -10.82
N TYR A 633 13.71 38.08 -10.85
CA TYR A 633 12.36 37.53 -10.67
C TYR A 633 11.82 37.73 -9.25
N ILE A 634 12.71 37.77 -8.24
CA ILE A 634 12.33 38.14 -6.87
C ILE A 634 12.04 39.66 -6.81
N ASP A 635 12.94 40.48 -7.37
CA ASP A 635 12.83 41.95 -7.32
C ASP A 635 11.62 42.49 -8.08
N MET A 636 11.22 41.82 -9.17
CA MET A 636 10.01 42.14 -9.94
C MET A 636 8.71 41.68 -9.24
N GLY A 637 8.80 41.03 -8.08
CA GLY A 637 7.65 40.46 -7.37
C GLY A 637 7.00 39.29 -8.10
N VAL A 638 7.72 38.62 -9.01
CA VAL A 638 7.22 37.44 -9.70
C VAL A 638 7.17 36.25 -8.75
N VAL A 639 8.09 36.18 -7.78
CA VAL A 639 8.06 35.19 -6.68
C VAL A 639 7.41 35.83 -5.47
N HIS A 640 6.49 35.12 -4.81
CA HIS A 640 5.84 35.62 -3.61
C HIS A 640 6.91 35.95 -2.52
N PRO A 641 6.80 37.10 -1.81
CA PRO A 641 7.85 37.55 -0.88
C PRO A 641 8.25 36.53 0.19
N GLU A 642 7.29 35.74 0.69
CA GLU A 642 7.55 34.68 1.68
C GLU A 642 8.35 33.50 1.11
N ASP A 643 8.25 33.26 -0.20
CA ASP A 643 8.90 32.13 -0.86
C ASP A 643 10.26 32.53 -1.47
N ALA A 644 10.55 33.84 -1.53
CA ALA A 644 11.76 34.40 -2.15
C ALA A 644 13.07 33.86 -1.56
N GLY A 645 13.11 33.63 -0.24
CA GLY A 645 14.25 33.03 0.43
C GLY A 645 14.50 31.60 -0.04
N THR A 646 13.47 30.77 0.02
CA THR A 646 13.50 29.35 -0.41
C THR A 646 13.79 29.22 -1.90
N TYR A 647 13.21 30.08 -2.73
CA TYR A 647 13.46 30.11 -4.17
C TYR A 647 14.91 30.46 -4.51
N ARG A 648 15.47 31.51 -3.88
CA ARG A 648 16.88 31.89 -4.06
C ARG A 648 17.83 30.78 -3.63
N ASP A 649 17.52 30.12 -2.52
CA ASP A 649 18.34 29.06 -1.96
C ASP A 649 18.32 27.79 -2.82
N PHE A 650 17.14 27.40 -3.28
CA PHE A 650 16.95 26.27 -4.19
C PHE A 650 17.62 26.48 -5.55
N ALA A 651 17.50 27.68 -6.10
CA ALA A 651 18.05 28.02 -7.41
C ALA A 651 19.54 28.38 -7.35
N ASN A 652 20.17 28.34 -6.17
CA ASN A 652 21.57 28.68 -5.99
C ASN A 652 22.48 27.73 -6.82
N PRO A 653 23.29 28.27 -7.77
CA PRO A 653 24.17 27.48 -8.62
C PRO A 653 25.09 26.51 -7.88
N ASP A 654 25.68 26.95 -6.76
CA ASP A 654 26.66 26.17 -6.02
C ASP A 654 26.00 24.96 -5.35
N ARG A 655 24.79 25.15 -4.80
CA ARG A 655 24.00 24.07 -4.17
C ARG A 655 23.48 23.06 -5.18
N VAL A 656 23.04 23.54 -6.35
CA VAL A 656 22.60 22.67 -7.44
C VAL A 656 23.77 21.81 -7.93
N LEU A 657 24.94 22.42 -8.14
CA LEU A 657 26.15 21.71 -8.53
C LEU A 657 26.59 20.68 -7.47
N GLU A 658 26.56 21.05 -6.18
CA GLU A 658 26.92 20.14 -5.07
C GLU A 658 25.98 18.94 -4.97
N HIS A 659 24.66 19.17 -5.01
CA HIS A 659 23.66 18.10 -4.99
C HIS A 659 23.93 17.09 -6.10
N PHE A 660 24.16 17.57 -7.31
CA PHE A 660 24.33 16.71 -8.48
C PHE A 660 25.73 16.08 -8.63
N ARG A 661 26.75 16.54 -7.90
CA ARG A 661 28.02 15.81 -7.76
C ARG A 661 27.84 14.52 -6.97
N ASN A 662 26.98 14.53 -5.95
CA ASN A 662 26.80 13.42 -5.01
C ASN A 662 25.51 12.60 -5.25
N ASN A 663 24.56 13.12 -6.04
CA ASN A 663 23.24 12.55 -6.22
C ASN A 663 22.80 12.56 -7.70
N LYS A 664 22.06 11.53 -8.12
CA LYS A 664 21.51 11.40 -9.49
C LYS A 664 20.04 11.86 -9.59
N LYS A 665 19.37 12.16 -8.47
CA LYS A 665 17.95 12.54 -8.43
C LYS A 665 17.74 14.03 -8.74
N SER A 666 16.66 14.35 -9.45
CA SER A 666 16.21 15.73 -9.72
C SER A 666 15.90 16.51 -8.45
N LEU A 667 16.10 17.83 -8.46
CA LEU A 667 15.68 18.74 -7.40
C LEU A 667 14.30 19.31 -7.72
N ARG A 668 13.39 19.43 -6.74
CA ARG A 668 12.06 20.02 -6.93
C ARG A 668 11.78 21.09 -5.85
N LEU A 669 11.09 22.15 -6.24
CA LEU A 669 10.62 23.24 -5.38
C LEU A 669 9.19 23.60 -5.73
N ILE A 670 8.33 23.73 -4.71
CA ILE A 670 7.00 24.34 -4.85
C ILE A 670 7.05 25.76 -4.28
N PHE A 671 6.55 26.74 -5.02
CA PHE A 671 6.53 28.15 -4.62
C PHE A 671 5.38 28.91 -5.29
N ARG A 672 4.95 30.03 -4.71
CA ARG A 672 3.95 30.91 -5.32
C ARG A 672 4.60 31.88 -6.30
N ARG A 673 3.98 32.02 -7.47
CA ARG A 673 4.43 32.87 -8.56
C ARG A 673 3.30 33.72 -9.11
N LEU A 674 3.58 34.99 -9.39
CA LEU A 674 2.66 35.90 -10.05
C LEU A 674 2.47 35.50 -11.53
N LEU A 675 1.24 35.10 -11.86
CA LEU A 675 0.79 34.75 -13.21
C LEU A 675 -0.58 35.40 -13.44
N ASP A 676 -0.75 36.15 -14.53
CA ASP A 676 -2.01 36.83 -14.89
C ASP A 676 -2.60 37.73 -13.78
N GLY A 677 -1.74 38.28 -12.90
CA GLY A 677 -2.14 39.19 -11.82
C GLY A 677 -2.43 38.52 -10.47
N GLU A 678 -2.40 37.19 -10.38
CA GLU A 678 -2.62 36.42 -9.14
C GLU A 678 -1.42 35.52 -8.82
N TYR A 679 -1.20 35.23 -7.53
CA TYR A 679 -0.14 34.32 -7.12
C TYR A 679 -0.63 32.88 -7.18
N LYS A 680 -0.05 32.10 -8.09
CA LYS A 680 -0.38 30.69 -8.28
C LYS A 680 0.75 29.79 -7.80
N TRP A 681 0.40 28.61 -7.32
CA TRP A 681 1.40 27.61 -6.93
C TRP A 681 2.08 27.02 -8.14
N MET A 682 3.40 26.92 -8.09
CA MET A 682 4.24 26.46 -9.18
C MET A 682 5.24 25.43 -8.68
N GLU A 683 5.51 24.42 -9.51
CA GLU A 683 6.59 23.47 -9.30
C GLU A 683 7.74 23.80 -10.25
N LEU A 684 8.91 24.09 -9.67
CA LEU A 684 10.18 24.21 -10.36
C LEU A 684 11.00 22.95 -10.14
N VAL A 685 11.49 22.34 -11.22
CA VAL A 685 12.33 21.16 -11.15
C VAL A 685 13.62 21.37 -11.92
N VAL A 686 14.73 20.91 -11.33
CA VAL A 686 16.07 20.94 -11.92
C VAL A 686 16.56 19.52 -12.13
N SER A 687 17.06 19.24 -13.33
CA SER A 687 17.57 17.91 -13.70
C SER A 687 18.85 18.03 -14.53
N LYS A 688 19.72 17.01 -14.46
CA LYS A 688 20.90 16.92 -15.34
C LYS A 688 20.46 16.77 -16.79
N SER A 689 21.03 17.59 -17.68
CA SER A 689 20.97 17.35 -19.12
C SER A 689 21.67 16.03 -19.46
N LYS A 690 21.30 15.39 -20.58
CA LYS A 690 22.04 14.23 -21.09
C LYS A 690 23.42 14.59 -21.64
N ASP A 691 23.62 15.86 -21.97
CA ASP A 691 24.92 16.43 -22.32
C ASP A 691 25.73 16.87 -21.08
N TYR A 692 25.24 16.57 -19.87
CA TYR A 692 25.95 16.87 -18.63
C TYR A 692 27.25 16.08 -18.55
N SER A 693 28.37 16.79 -18.42
CA SER A 693 29.63 16.25 -17.94
C SER A 693 30.19 17.16 -16.84
N ASP A 694 31.19 16.69 -16.11
CA ASP A 694 31.86 17.53 -15.11
C ASP A 694 32.53 18.78 -15.73
N GLU A 695 32.81 18.74 -17.04
CA GLU A 695 33.35 19.84 -17.83
C GLU A 695 32.24 20.74 -18.45
N ILE A 696 31.03 20.20 -18.62
CA ILE A 696 29.89 20.89 -19.23
C ILE A 696 28.62 20.60 -18.39
N PRO A 697 28.45 21.24 -17.22
CA PRO A 697 27.38 20.92 -16.30
C PRO A 697 26.07 21.61 -16.72
N VAL A 698 25.48 21.10 -17.80
CA VAL A 698 24.21 21.61 -18.33
C VAL A 698 23.04 21.03 -17.54
N PHE A 699 22.16 21.89 -17.06
CA PHE A 699 20.93 21.52 -16.36
C PHE A 699 19.70 21.99 -17.12
N ILE A 700 18.61 21.24 -16.98
CA ILE A 700 17.29 21.61 -17.48
C ILE A 700 16.40 21.98 -16.30
N TYR A 701 15.91 23.21 -16.35
CA TYR A 701 14.89 23.77 -15.47
C TYR A 701 13.57 23.64 -16.18
N TYR A 702 12.56 23.14 -15.49
CA TYR A 702 11.19 23.22 -15.98
C TYR A 702 10.26 23.70 -14.88
N LEU A 703 9.33 24.56 -15.28
CA LEU A 703 8.36 25.22 -14.41
C LEU A 703 6.96 24.88 -14.90
N ARG A 704 6.09 24.45 -13.99
CA ARG A 704 4.67 24.19 -14.27
C ARG A 704 3.77 24.72 -13.16
N GLU A 705 2.53 25.02 -13.50
CA GLU A 705 1.49 25.34 -12.52
C GLU A 705 1.12 24.08 -11.74
N VAL A 706 1.04 24.21 -10.43
CA VAL A 706 0.51 23.17 -9.55
C VAL A 706 -1.00 23.39 -9.49
N ARG A 707 -1.75 22.59 -10.24
CA ARG A 707 -3.23 22.71 -10.33
C ARG A 707 -3.98 22.21 -9.09
N TYR A 708 -3.27 21.93 -8.00
CA TYR A 708 -3.80 21.47 -6.73
C TYR A 708 -3.01 22.14 -5.61
N ILE A 709 -3.46 23.31 -5.13
CA ILE A 709 -3.30 23.80 -3.74
C ILE A 709 -4.15 25.09 -3.59
N TYR A 710 -5.22 24.97 -2.80
CA TYR A 710 -5.79 25.87 -1.79
C TYR A 710 -5.51 27.39 -1.86
N GLU A 711 -6.60 28.16 -1.99
CA GLU A 711 -6.72 29.53 -1.49
C GLU A 711 -7.51 29.57 -0.15
N ASP A 712 -7.05 30.44 0.74
CA ASP A 712 -7.75 31.17 1.81
C ASP A 712 -7.96 30.66 3.25
N THR A 713 -7.56 29.45 3.67
CA THR A 713 -7.75 29.05 5.10
C THR A 713 -6.49 29.01 5.98
N MET A 714 -5.28 28.86 5.43
CA MET A 714 -4.06 28.79 6.26
C MET A 714 -3.46 30.14 6.67
N VAL A 715 -3.77 31.24 5.96
CA VAL A 715 -3.19 32.57 6.26
C VAL A 715 -3.71 33.09 7.61
N SER A 716 -4.96 32.80 7.96
CA SER A 716 -5.58 33.33 9.19
C SER A 716 -5.02 32.74 10.50
N GLU A 717 -4.51 31.50 10.49
CA GLU A 717 -3.99 30.84 11.68
C GLU A 717 -2.51 31.14 11.92
N ILE A 718 -1.73 31.34 10.86
CA ILE A 718 -0.32 31.75 10.95
C ILE A 718 -0.21 33.20 11.44
N GLU A 719 -1.12 34.09 11.00
CA GLU A 719 -1.19 35.47 11.52
C GLU A 719 -1.64 35.53 12.98
N LYS A 720 -2.61 34.69 13.40
CA LYS A 720 -3.00 34.56 14.83
C LYS A 720 -1.86 34.05 15.70
N LYS A 721 -1.07 33.06 15.23
CA LYS A 721 0.11 32.57 15.95
C LYS A 721 1.24 33.62 16.02
N LYS A 722 1.43 34.44 14.98
CA LYS A 722 2.36 35.58 15.02
C LYS A 722 1.92 36.66 16.01
N GLN A 723 0.63 36.97 16.14
CA GLN A 723 0.13 37.95 17.13
C GLN A 723 0.20 37.46 18.59
N MET A 724 0.09 36.15 18.84
CA MET A 724 0.27 35.59 20.20
C MET A 724 1.74 35.61 20.66
N ILE A 725 2.71 35.53 19.74
CA ILE A 725 4.15 35.55 20.09
C ILE A 725 4.65 36.99 20.37
N TYR A 726 4.01 38.02 19.80
CA TYR A 726 4.36 39.43 20.07
C TYR A 726 3.62 40.08 21.25
N SER A 727 2.66 39.39 21.87
CA SER A 727 1.86 39.91 23.01
C SER A 727 2.28 39.38 24.38
N GLN A 728 3.26 38.47 24.47
CA GLN A 728 3.90 38.05 25.73
C GLN A 728 5.28 38.66 25.97
N GLY A 729 5.62 39.73 25.24
CA GLY A 729 6.83 40.52 25.43
C GLY A 729 6.55 42.00 25.71
N LYS A 730 5.75 42.29 26.75
CA LYS A 730 5.74 43.57 27.46
C LYS A 730 5.31 43.40 28.91
#